data_AF-A0A913X1Z8-F1
#
_entry.id   AF-A0A913X1Z8-F1
#
_cell.length_a   1.000
_cell.length_b   1.000
_cell.length_c   1.000
_cell.angle_alpha   90.00
_cell.angle_beta   90.00
_cell.angle_gamma   90.00
#
_symmetry.space_group_name_H-M   'P 1'
#
loop_
_entity.id
_entity.type
_entity.pdbx_description
1 polymer ?
#
loop_
_entity_poly.entity_id
_entity_poly.type
_entity_poly.pdbx_seq_one_letter_code
_entity_poly.pdbx_strand_id
1 'polypeptide(L)'
;MVDFLAENNACGQTAVKLVSRGNAIIAELLRLSDFIPPVFKLETREEKEKYGEVLTDFSYFKGPDYYENKINTKPDLQDLDEELRENNIEILTRFYMAFESVHKYVSDLNRFLEDLDEGVFIQQTLESVLLNEDGKQIMCESLYLYGVMLLVIDMKFEGDVRERMLVSYHRYCAARADVDSNLDDVCKLLRSTGFSTAATAKRPAKYPEDYFSRVPVSETFVDMLIGRLRSDDIYNQISAYPLPEHRSTALATQASMLYVILYFAPEILHNQQAKMREIVDKHFPDNWVISTYMGIVVNLVEAWEPYKAAKTALNNTLDNTNIKTLATKRNAKVQELNSEVLNYLREGFLVEEYVLDHIPKLMNCLRDCNVTLRWLILHTCDVFDNNKRCRSIRDIVFASGYSPRGVFELLLNTAQFELKLKDMFKLMLSQKQGNWEKNKKEGIDRMDELSEVFSGTKPLTRIEKNENLQAWFKEMSNQISSLDYDDSTSAGRKMVQLIQALEEVQEFHQLESNLQVRQFLLETRTFLHQMIRTINIKEEVLITIQLVADLSYAWNIIDSYSGFMQQGIKVNPTLVRKLRATFLKMASGMDLPLVRISQANSPDLVSVSQYYSGELVAYVRKVLQIIPETMFGLLDSIIRLQTHSIKEVPTRLEKDKLREYAQFDERYKIAKLTHGISVFTEGILMMKTTLVGIIKVDPKQLLEDGIRKELVKQVASALHIGLIFNPRAKVSELPIKLRELGGKMDGFRRSFEYIQDYINIYGLKIWQEEISRIINYNVEQECNSFLREKVLDWQSIYQSTTIPIPKFPRVDESVNFIGRLAREILRITDPRVTCYIDQMGAWYDTRTKQEVMNLLVLRQLQQSVGTFGLIGLDKLLSFMIVKELQKFVIVLQSALKDKVIIDTMTSLSKSLTPVKSLVASPYRIFQQASQKTVRLWPQYTEIIMKVGQMQLIRRQIANELNCAAKFDSKILENALQSFNKATLRDIEAHYQDPSLPYPKEDNPLMFELTSYLEWSGIHNPLTKIYVTTKKYPFFALINFLCVISQIPKLAYVKNMGAMVPRKPTDQIDCAPFVVGMITVLKQFHSEFTEQFFACCGQYVRSLVEATAINARNTDLPPEVVNMLIFLEDYLSYSRLDRKAVEAHIPTYIFDQFRQNVS
;
A
#
# COMPACT_ATOMS: atom_id res chain seq x y z
N MET A 1 20.93 -23.73 39.84
CA MET A 1 21.02 -24.26 38.46
C MET A 1 21.38 -23.09 37.56
N VAL A 2 22.35 -23.26 36.66
CA VAL A 2 22.69 -22.24 35.67
C VAL A 2 21.43 -21.97 34.83
N ASP A 3 21.09 -20.70 34.63
CA ASP A 3 19.97 -20.29 33.78
C ASP A 3 20.15 -20.92 32.39
N PHE A 4 19.16 -21.66 31.91
CA PHE A 4 19.27 -22.41 30.65
C PHE A 4 19.46 -21.46 29.47
N LEU A 5 18.93 -20.24 29.59
CA LEU A 5 18.98 -19.19 28.57
C LEU A 5 20.18 -18.26 28.74
N ALA A 6 21.07 -18.52 29.70
CA ALA A 6 22.26 -17.71 29.88
C ALA A 6 23.16 -17.76 28.64
N GLU A 7 23.89 -16.66 28.38
CA GLU A 7 24.78 -16.53 27.22
C GLU A 7 25.90 -17.59 27.19
N ASN A 8 26.28 -18.11 28.37
CA ASN A 8 27.29 -19.15 28.51
C ASN A 8 26.78 -20.57 28.26
N ASN A 9 25.46 -20.79 28.10
CA ASN A 9 24.89 -22.09 27.79
C ASN A 9 24.67 -22.26 26.27
N ALA A 10 25.64 -22.87 25.60
CA ALA A 10 25.58 -23.08 24.15
C ALA A 10 24.36 -23.89 23.68
N CYS A 11 23.87 -24.85 24.47
CA CYS A 11 22.69 -25.66 24.15
C CYS A 11 21.43 -24.80 24.14
N GLY A 12 21.19 -24.05 25.23
CA GLY A 12 20.05 -23.14 25.33
C GLY A 12 20.07 -22.04 24.28
N GLN A 13 21.24 -21.44 24.02
CA GLN A 13 21.39 -20.43 22.96
C GLN A 13 21.09 -20.97 21.56
N THR A 14 21.48 -22.21 21.26
CA THR A 14 21.18 -22.85 19.96
C THR A 14 19.68 -23.10 19.81
N ALA A 15 19.02 -23.60 20.85
CA ALA A 15 17.57 -23.85 20.85
C ALA A 15 16.76 -22.54 20.73
N VAL A 16 17.14 -21.49 21.47
CA VAL A 16 16.50 -20.17 21.38
C VAL A 16 16.66 -19.55 20.00
N LYS A 17 17.85 -19.63 19.40
CA LYS A 17 18.11 -19.13 18.03
C LYS A 17 17.24 -19.86 17.01
N LEU A 18 17.06 -21.17 17.15
CA LEU A 18 16.17 -21.95 16.30
C LEU A 18 14.73 -21.44 16.40
N VAL A 19 14.16 -21.35 17.60
CA VAL A 19 12.78 -20.86 17.82
C VAL A 19 12.60 -19.40 17.37
N SER A 20 13.60 -18.54 17.61
CA SER A 20 13.64 -17.16 17.09
C SER A 20 13.52 -17.13 15.57
N ARG A 21 14.34 -17.93 14.87
CA ARG A 21 14.26 -18.05 13.40
C ARG A 21 12.88 -18.54 12.95
N GLY A 22 12.25 -19.42 13.72
CA GLY A 22 10.92 -19.92 13.39
C GLY A 22 9.85 -18.82 13.34
N ASN A 23 9.84 -17.93 14.33
CA ASN A 23 8.95 -16.76 14.31
C ASN A 23 9.26 -15.79 13.16
N ALA A 24 10.55 -15.59 12.83
CA ALA A 24 10.96 -14.76 11.71
C ALA A 24 10.51 -15.33 10.35
N ILE A 25 10.62 -16.64 10.14
CA ILE A 25 10.14 -17.32 8.92
C ILE A 25 8.64 -17.16 8.76
N ILE A 26 7.84 -17.37 9.83
CA ILE A 26 6.38 -17.20 9.75
C ILE A 26 6.02 -15.75 9.40
N ALA A 27 6.69 -14.76 9.99
CA ALA A 27 6.45 -13.36 9.66
C ALA A 27 6.79 -13.04 8.19
N GLU A 28 7.88 -13.57 7.66
CA GLU A 28 8.24 -13.38 6.24
C GLU A 28 7.27 -14.10 5.29
N LEU A 29 6.81 -15.31 5.63
CA LEU A 29 5.78 -16.02 4.86
C LEU A 29 4.46 -15.24 4.82
N LEU A 30 4.02 -14.71 5.96
CA LEU A 30 2.80 -13.89 6.01
C LEU A 30 2.99 -12.59 5.22
N ARG A 31 4.14 -11.92 5.34
CA ARG A 31 4.48 -10.72 4.55
C ARG A 31 4.45 -10.99 3.06
N LEU A 32 5.07 -12.08 2.60
CA LEU A 32 5.13 -12.45 1.19
C LEU A 32 3.78 -12.85 0.62
N SER A 33 2.83 -13.28 1.45
CA SER A 33 1.48 -13.65 0.99
C SER A 33 0.72 -12.51 0.30
N ASP A 34 1.06 -11.25 0.62
CA ASP A 34 0.46 -10.06 -0.01
C ASP A 34 1.11 -9.68 -1.34
N PHE A 35 2.27 -10.27 -1.70
CA PHE A 35 3.06 -9.92 -2.89
C PHE A 35 3.10 -11.02 -3.96
N ILE A 36 2.18 -11.99 -3.89
CA ILE A 36 2.04 -13.04 -4.91
C ILE A 36 1.71 -12.38 -6.26
N PRO A 37 2.55 -12.50 -7.31
CA PRO A 37 2.28 -11.81 -8.57
C PRO A 37 1.00 -12.37 -9.23
N PRO A 38 0.03 -11.52 -9.64
CA PRO A 38 -1.27 -11.97 -10.12
C PRO A 38 -1.22 -12.95 -11.29
N VAL A 39 -0.20 -12.81 -12.16
CA VAL A 39 0.03 -13.68 -13.33
C VAL A 39 0.16 -15.17 -12.98
N PHE A 40 0.66 -15.50 -11.78
CA PHE A 40 0.80 -16.91 -11.35
C PHE A 40 -0.50 -17.53 -10.84
N LYS A 41 -1.49 -16.71 -10.46
CA LYS A 41 -2.81 -17.18 -10.04
C LYS A 41 -3.65 -17.66 -11.22
N LEU A 42 -3.46 -17.04 -12.40
CA LEU A 42 -4.22 -17.34 -13.61
C LEU A 42 -5.75 -17.33 -13.35
N GLU A 43 -6.26 -16.31 -12.65
CA GLU A 43 -7.69 -16.26 -12.28
C GLU A 43 -8.56 -15.96 -13.50
N THR A 44 -8.10 -15.10 -14.41
CA THR A 44 -8.89 -14.67 -15.56
C THR A 44 -8.69 -15.58 -16.78
N ARG A 45 -9.71 -15.67 -17.63
CA ARG A 45 -9.65 -16.43 -18.88
C ARG A 45 -8.57 -15.90 -19.84
N GLU A 46 -8.42 -14.58 -19.90
CA GLU A 46 -7.42 -13.92 -20.74
C GLU A 46 -5.99 -14.25 -20.29
N GLU A 47 -5.74 -14.28 -18.98
CA GLU A 47 -4.42 -14.68 -18.44
C GLU A 47 -4.13 -16.16 -18.70
N LYS A 48 -5.13 -17.03 -18.58
CA LYS A 48 -4.97 -18.46 -18.92
C LYS A 48 -4.62 -18.65 -20.39
N GLU A 49 -5.31 -17.95 -21.29
CA GLU A 49 -5.05 -18.04 -22.74
C GLU A 49 -3.67 -17.45 -23.10
N LYS A 50 -3.24 -16.39 -22.41
CA LYS A 50 -1.96 -15.71 -22.70
C LYS A 50 -0.74 -16.38 -22.06
N TYR A 51 -0.80 -16.66 -20.76
CA TYR A 51 0.36 -17.09 -19.97
C TYR A 51 0.38 -18.59 -19.67
N GLY A 52 -0.75 -19.29 -19.85
CA GLY A 52 -0.88 -20.71 -19.51
C GLY A 52 0.00 -21.66 -20.31
N GLU A 53 0.51 -21.26 -21.48
CA GLU A 53 1.48 -22.09 -22.22
C GLU A 53 2.90 -22.01 -21.65
N VAL A 54 3.21 -20.96 -20.88
CA VAL A 54 4.56 -20.67 -20.34
C VAL A 54 4.64 -21.03 -18.85
N LEU A 55 3.59 -20.72 -18.09
CA LEU A 55 3.52 -20.98 -16.66
C LEU A 55 3.05 -22.42 -16.40
N THR A 56 4.00 -23.30 -16.09
CA THR A 56 3.77 -24.72 -15.82
C THR A 56 3.92 -25.04 -14.33
N ASP A 57 3.16 -26.02 -13.86
CA ASP A 57 3.26 -26.56 -12.49
C ASP A 57 4.32 -27.68 -12.42
N PHE A 58 4.34 -28.47 -11.34
CA PHE A 58 5.32 -29.55 -11.18
C PHE A 58 5.24 -30.66 -12.25
N SER A 59 4.24 -30.65 -13.14
CA SER A 59 4.26 -31.48 -14.35
C SER A 59 5.45 -31.20 -15.26
N TYR A 60 6.05 -30.00 -15.18
CA TYR A 60 7.28 -29.64 -15.90
C TYR A 60 8.40 -30.65 -15.67
N PHE A 61 8.63 -31.06 -14.41
CA PHE A 61 9.71 -31.98 -14.06
C PHE A 61 9.54 -33.40 -14.62
N LYS A 62 8.35 -33.77 -15.12
CA LYS A 62 8.11 -35.07 -15.79
C LYS A 62 8.54 -35.10 -17.25
N GLY A 63 8.71 -33.94 -17.89
CA GLY A 63 9.13 -33.83 -19.28
C GLY A 63 9.62 -32.43 -19.64
N PRO A 64 10.77 -31.98 -19.10
CA PRO A 64 11.28 -30.63 -19.33
C PRO A 64 11.47 -30.31 -20.82
N ASP A 65 12.02 -31.27 -21.59
CA ASP A 65 12.29 -31.12 -23.02
C ASP A 65 11.03 -30.80 -23.84
N TYR A 66 9.87 -31.35 -23.45
CA TYR A 66 8.61 -31.06 -24.15
C TYR A 66 8.21 -29.59 -24.02
N TYR A 67 8.28 -29.05 -22.80
CA TYR A 67 7.90 -27.68 -22.50
C TYR A 67 8.90 -26.68 -23.09
N GLU A 68 10.21 -26.94 -22.93
CA GLU A 68 11.25 -26.09 -23.49
C GLU A 68 11.21 -26.09 -25.02
N ASN A 69 10.99 -27.24 -25.68
CA ASN A 69 10.82 -27.27 -27.13
C ASN A 69 9.57 -26.51 -27.57
N LYS A 70 8.46 -26.59 -26.82
CA LYS A 70 7.22 -25.87 -27.14
C LYS A 70 7.43 -24.35 -27.10
N ILE A 71 8.17 -23.86 -26.11
CA ILE A 71 8.51 -22.44 -25.97
C ILE A 71 9.51 -22.05 -27.07
N ASN A 72 10.57 -22.83 -27.28
CA ASN A 72 11.63 -22.51 -28.24
C ASN A 72 11.20 -22.56 -29.71
N THR A 73 10.17 -23.33 -30.06
CA THR A 73 9.66 -23.41 -31.44
C THR A 73 8.84 -22.18 -31.83
N LYS A 74 8.29 -21.43 -30.85
CA LYS A 74 7.42 -20.27 -31.09
C LYS A 74 8.11 -18.97 -30.62
N PRO A 75 8.52 -18.07 -31.54
CA PRO A 75 9.14 -16.79 -31.17
C PRO A 75 8.28 -15.94 -30.21
N ASP A 76 6.96 -15.96 -30.38
CA ASP A 76 6.03 -15.21 -29.52
C ASP A 76 6.05 -15.72 -28.07
N LEU A 77 6.26 -17.02 -27.85
CA LEU A 77 6.36 -17.58 -26.50
C LEU A 77 7.74 -17.31 -25.87
N GLN A 78 8.81 -17.28 -26.66
CA GLN A 78 10.14 -16.93 -26.17
C GLN A 78 10.18 -15.48 -25.67
N ASP A 79 9.61 -14.54 -26.43
CA ASP A 79 9.56 -13.14 -26.01
C ASP A 79 8.68 -12.97 -24.77
N LEU A 80 7.58 -13.72 -24.66
CA LEU A 80 6.71 -13.73 -23.48
C LEU A 80 7.39 -14.33 -22.23
N ASP A 81 8.18 -15.40 -22.38
CA ASP A 81 8.94 -16.04 -21.30
C ASP A 81 10.05 -15.11 -20.79
N GLU A 82 10.78 -14.44 -21.69
CA GLU A 82 11.79 -13.45 -21.28
C GLU A 82 11.15 -12.21 -20.63
N GLU A 83 10.00 -11.73 -21.13
CA GLU A 83 9.22 -10.66 -20.48
C GLU A 83 8.81 -11.07 -19.05
N LEU A 84 8.35 -12.31 -18.84
CA LEU A 84 7.97 -12.80 -17.51
C LEU A 84 9.19 -12.91 -16.58
N ARG A 85 10.33 -13.36 -17.12
CA ARG A 85 11.59 -13.47 -16.38
C ARG A 85 12.11 -12.11 -15.92
N GLU A 86 12.25 -11.16 -16.84
CA GLU A 86 12.75 -9.81 -16.56
C GLU A 86 11.90 -9.11 -15.47
N ASN A 87 10.58 -9.28 -15.50
CA ASN A 87 9.67 -8.61 -14.57
C ASN A 87 9.49 -9.30 -13.20
N ASN A 88 9.73 -10.62 -13.07
CA ASN A 88 9.37 -11.37 -11.85
C ASN A 88 10.55 -12.06 -11.15
N ILE A 89 11.76 -12.08 -11.70
CA ILE A 89 12.87 -12.86 -11.14
C ILE A 89 13.26 -12.45 -9.71
N GLU A 90 13.22 -11.16 -9.40
CA GLU A 90 13.57 -10.64 -8.07
C GLU A 90 12.59 -11.15 -7.00
N ILE A 91 11.28 -11.02 -7.26
CA ILE A 91 10.25 -11.45 -6.32
C ILE A 91 10.23 -12.99 -6.19
N LEU A 92 10.40 -13.73 -7.30
CA LEU A 92 10.50 -15.19 -7.28
C LEU A 92 11.68 -15.69 -6.44
N THR A 93 12.82 -14.99 -6.52
CA THR A 93 14.00 -15.32 -5.70
C THR A 93 13.70 -15.18 -4.21
N ARG A 94 12.99 -14.11 -3.82
CA ARG A 94 12.59 -13.89 -2.42
C ARG A 94 11.62 -14.97 -1.92
N PHE A 95 10.66 -15.38 -2.76
CA PHE A 95 9.78 -16.51 -2.46
C PHE A 95 10.53 -17.83 -2.25
N TYR A 96 11.47 -18.15 -3.16
CA TYR A 96 12.28 -19.35 -3.04
C TYR A 96 13.09 -19.35 -1.73
N MET A 97 13.77 -18.25 -1.38
CA MET A 97 14.54 -18.14 -0.13
C MET A 97 13.69 -18.35 1.13
N ALA A 98 12.46 -17.83 1.15
CA ALA A 98 11.53 -18.05 2.26
C ALA A 98 11.11 -19.53 2.38
N PHE A 99 10.81 -20.16 1.24
CA PHE A 99 10.48 -21.58 1.16
C PHE A 99 11.64 -22.50 1.55
N GLU A 100 12.85 -22.19 1.09
CA GLU A 100 14.08 -22.90 1.48
C GLU A 100 14.36 -22.77 2.98
N SER A 101 14.09 -21.61 3.57
CA SER A 101 14.26 -21.38 5.01
C SER A 101 13.38 -22.30 5.86
N VAL A 102 12.20 -22.70 5.38
CA VAL A 102 11.30 -23.66 6.06
C VAL A 102 11.90 -25.07 6.06
N HIS A 103 12.46 -25.51 4.92
CA HIS A 103 13.16 -26.79 4.86
C HIS A 103 14.39 -26.80 5.76
N LYS A 104 15.21 -25.75 5.67
CA LYS A 104 16.39 -25.57 6.53
C LYS A 104 16.03 -25.52 8.03
N TYR A 105 14.85 -24.99 8.37
CA TYR A 105 14.35 -24.99 9.74
C TYR A 105 14.28 -26.39 10.34
N VAL A 106 13.60 -27.30 9.66
CA VAL A 106 13.42 -28.68 10.15
C VAL A 106 14.70 -29.49 10.04
N SER A 107 15.53 -29.28 9.02
CA SER A 107 16.85 -29.92 8.92
C SER A 107 17.74 -29.55 10.10
N ASP A 108 17.80 -28.27 10.48
CA ASP A 108 18.59 -27.82 11.62
C ASP A 108 17.98 -28.27 12.97
N LEU A 109 16.65 -28.40 13.06
CA LEU A 109 16.00 -28.98 14.24
C LEU A 109 16.41 -30.45 14.42
N ASN A 110 16.35 -31.25 13.36
CA ASN A 110 16.77 -32.65 13.40
C ASN A 110 18.25 -32.76 13.73
N ARG A 111 19.10 -31.93 13.13
CA ARG A 111 20.53 -31.89 13.47
C ARG A 111 20.79 -31.49 14.92
N PHE A 112 20.02 -30.55 15.47
CA PHE A 112 20.11 -30.20 16.89
C PHE A 112 19.73 -31.37 17.82
N LEU A 113 18.75 -32.19 17.42
CA LEU A 113 18.39 -33.41 18.15
C LEU A 113 19.50 -34.47 18.05
N GLU A 114 20.09 -34.65 16.87
CA GLU A 114 21.25 -35.52 16.67
C GLU A 114 22.45 -35.06 17.52
N ASP A 115 22.76 -33.76 17.54
CA ASP A 115 23.84 -33.21 18.37
C ASP A 115 23.61 -33.44 19.88
N LEU A 116 22.36 -33.45 20.34
CA LEU A 116 21.99 -33.80 21.73
C LEU A 116 22.19 -35.29 22.01
N ASP A 117 21.85 -36.16 21.08
CA ASP A 117 22.01 -37.61 21.21
C ASP A 117 23.49 -38.03 21.12
N GLU A 118 24.29 -37.35 20.28
CA GLU A 118 25.74 -37.53 20.15
C GLU A 118 26.53 -36.92 21.32
N GLY A 119 25.88 -36.13 22.18
CA GLY A 119 26.51 -35.52 23.35
C GLY A 119 27.44 -34.34 23.03
N VAL A 120 27.20 -33.63 21.92
CA VAL A 120 27.95 -32.43 21.51
C VAL A 120 27.86 -31.35 22.59
N PHE A 121 26.69 -31.23 23.24
CA PHE A 121 26.47 -30.34 24.36
C PHE A 121 26.84 -31.05 25.68
N ILE A 122 28.02 -30.75 26.21
CA ILE A 122 28.53 -31.32 27.46
C ILE A 122 27.47 -31.22 28.57
N GLN A 123 27.11 -32.36 29.19
CA GLN A 123 26.13 -32.49 30.28
C GLN A 123 24.67 -32.12 29.93
N GLN A 124 24.31 -32.03 28.65
CA GLN A 124 22.93 -31.83 28.21
C GLN A 124 22.46 -33.01 27.34
N THR A 125 21.37 -33.66 27.73
CA THR A 125 20.63 -34.64 26.94
C THR A 125 19.22 -34.14 26.67
N LEU A 126 18.47 -34.79 25.78
CA LEU A 126 17.07 -34.47 25.57
C LEU A 126 16.25 -34.52 26.89
N GLU A 127 16.52 -35.49 27.77
CA GLU A 127 15.83 -35.56 29.06
C GLU A 127 16.20 -34.40 29.99
N SER A 128 17.49 -34.02 30.06
CA SER A 128 17.91 -32.91 30.93
C SER A 128 17.32 -31.57 30.49
N VAL A 129 17.22 -31.35 29.18
CA VAL A 129 16.58 -30.14 28.61
C VAL A 129 15.09 -30.11 28.94
N LEU A 130 14.39 -31.25 28.83
CA LEU A 130 12.96 -31.33 29.15
C LEU A 130 12.63 -31.30 30.65
N LEU A 131 13.62 -31.49 31.53
CA LEU A 131 13.48 -31.27 32.98
C LEU A 131 13.63 -29.81 33.37
N ASN A 132 14.25 -28.98 32.53
CA ASN A 132 14.40 -27.56 32.74
C ASN A 132 13.11 -26.80 32.35
N GLU A 133 12.71 -25.80 33.15
CA GLU A 133 11.48 -25.02 32.91
C GLU A 133 11.49 -24.28 31.56
N ASP A 134 12.61 -23.68 31.18
CA ASP A 134 12.75 -22.96 29.91
C ASP A 134 13.00 -23.93 28.74
N GLY A 135 13.80 -24.97 28.98
CA GLY A 135 14.11 -26.00 27.99
C GLY A 135 12.86 -26.68 27.46
N LYS A 136 11.95 -27.14 28.34
CA LYS A 136 10.69 -27.77 27.92
C LYS A 136 9.77 -26.83 27.12
N GLN A 137 9.75 -25.53 27.42
CA GLN A 137 8.98 -24.56 26.62
C GLN A 137 9.55 -24.43 25.21
N ILE A 138 10.85 -24.21 25.08
CA ILE A 138 11.52 -24.00 23.79
C ILE A 138 11.43 -25.24 22.90
N MET A 139 11.59 -26.43 23.47
CA MET A 139 11.46 -27.68 22.71
C MET A 139 10.02 -27.92 22.22
N CYS A 140 9.00 -27.52 23.00
CA CYS A 140 7.61 -27.56 22.53
C CYS A 140 7.37 -26.53 21.42
N GLU A 141 7.89 -25.31 21.60
CA GLU A 141 7.76 -24.20 20.63
C GLU A 141 8.45 -24.53 19.29
N SER A 142 9.59 -25.23 19.30
CA SER A 142 10.34 -25.54 18.06
C SER A 142 9.55 -26.43 17.09
N LEU A 143 8.97 -27.53 17.58
CA LEU A 143 8.15 -28.42 16.76
C LEU A 143 6.82 -27.75 16.39
N TYR A 144 6.22 -27.01 17.33
CA TYR A 144 4.99 -26.27 17.11
C TYR A 144 5.13 -25.25 15.97
N LEU A 145 6.19 -24.43 15.97
CA LEU A 145 6.43 -23.41 14.94
C LEU A 145 6.62 -24.04 13.55
N TYR A 146 7.31 -25.18 13.45
CA TYR A 146 7.41 -25.91 12.18
C TYR A 146 6.03 -26.33 11.66
N GLY A 147 5.20 -26.94 12.51
CA GLY A 147 3.83 -27.28 12.14
C GLY A 147 2.99 -26.07 11.72
N VAL A 148 3.16 -24.93 12.41
CA VAL A 148 2.51 -23.66 12.02
C VAL A 148 2.99 -23.16 10.66
N MET A 149 4.30 -23.24 10.34
CA MET A 149 4.80 -22.86 9.02
C MET A 149 4.10 -23.66 7.91
N LEU A 150 3.99 -24.98 8.05
CA LEU A 150 3.33 -25.83 7.06
C LEU A 150 1.86 -25.42 6.87
N LEU A 151 1.12 -25.23 7.96
CA LEU A 151 -0.28 -24.80 7.91
C LEU A 151 -0.44 -23.41 7.29
N VAL A 152 0.43 -22.45 7.64
CA VAL A 152 0.40 -21.09 7.08
C VAL A 152 0.68 -21.11 5.58
N ILE A 153 1.64 -21.93 5.13
CA ILE A 153 1.97 -22.03 3.71
C ILE A 153 0.75 -22.52 2.91
N ASP A 154 0.10 -23.60 3.34
CA ASP A 154 -1.09 -24.11 2.67
C ASP A 154 -2.29 -23.16 2.73
N MET A 155 -2.41 -22.40 3.82
CA MET A 155 -3.48 -21.41 3.98
C MET A 155 -3.30 -20.17 3.10
N LYS A 156 -2.06 -19.70 2.91
CA LYS A 156 -1.75 -18.43 2.24
C LYS A 156 -1.28 -18.58 0.80
N PHE A 157 -0.70 -19.71 0.44
CA PHE A 157 -0.17 -19.98 -0.89
C PHE A 157 -0.86 -21.22 -1.48
N GLU A 158 -1.72 -21.01 -2.46
CA GLU A 158 -2.39 -22.13 -3.15
C GLU A 158 -1.36 -23.08 -3.78
N GLY A 159 -1.66 -24.37 -3.79
CA GLY A 159 -0.70 -25.42 -4.19
C GLY A 159 -0.19 -25.23 -5.62
N ASP A 160 -1.09 -24.99 -6.57
CA ASP A 160 -0.76 -24.77 -7.98
C ASP A 160 0.02 -23.47 -8.20
N VAL A 161 -0.28 -22.42 -7.45
CA VAL A 161 0.46 -21.15 -7.50
C VAL A 161 1.90 -21.32 -7.01
N ARG A 162 2.11 -22.01 -5.88
CA ARG A 162 3.46 -22.34 -5.36
C ARG A 162 4.27 -23.14 -6.38
N GLU A 163 3.65 -24.16 -6.97
CA GLU A 163 4.32 -25.01 -7.94
C GLU A 163 4.77 -24.22 -9.17
N ARG A 164 3.89 -23.37 -9.73
CA ARG A 164 4.24 -22.51 -10.89
C ARG A 164 5.37 -21.54 -10.59
N MET A 165 5.38 -20.94 -9.40
CA MET A 165 6.43 -20.01 -8.98
C MET A 165 7.78 -20.71 -8.83
N LEU A 166 7.80 -21.89 -8.19
CA LEU A 166 9.02 -22.68 -8.02
C LEU A 166 9.57 -23.18 -9.36
N VAL A 167 8.70 -23.64 -10.27
CA VAL A 167 9.11 -24.06 -11.61
C VAL A 167 9.65 -22.90 -12.41
N SER A 168 9.01 -21.73 -12.36
CA SER A 168 9.48 -20.53 -13.07
C SER A 168 10.83 -20.06 -12.51
N TYR A 169 11.00 -20.07 -11.18
CA TYR A 169 12.29 -19.79 -10.55
C TYR A 169 13.38 -20.77 -11.03
N HIS A 170 13.08 -22.08 -11.04
CA HIS A 170 14.00 -23.10 -11.54
C HIS A 170 14.40 -22.85 -13.00
N ARG A 171 13.42 -22.62 -13.89
CA ARG A 171 13.66 -22.36 -15.32
C ARG A 171 14.54 -21.12 -15.54
N TYR A 172 14.27 -20.02 -14.82
CA TYR A 172 15.01 -18.77 -15.00
C TYR A 172 16.39 -18.73 -14.35
N CYS A 173 16.60 -19.53 -13.29
CA CYS A 173 17.86 -19.61 -12.56
C CYS A 173 18.76 -20.78 -13.00
N ALA A 174 18.25 -21.78 -13.74
CA ALA A 174 19.04 -22.91 -14.25
C ALA A 174 20.26 -22.50 -15.11
N ALA A 175 20.27 -21.27 -15.65
CA ALA A 175 21.43 -20.72 -16.34
C ALA A 175 22.60 -20.31 -15.41
N ARG A 176 22.38 -20.21 -14.09
CA ARG A 176 23.40 -19.94 -13.07
C ARG A 176 23.79 -21.26 -12.39
N ALA A 177 24.59 -22.07 -13.08
CA ALA A 177 24.93 -23.45 -12.73
C ALA A 177 25.81 -23.67 -11.46
N ASP A 178 25.82 -22.75 -10.48
CA ASP A 178 26.77 -22.78 -9.34
C ASP A 178 26.13 -22.63 -7.95
N VAL A 179 24.82 -22.84 -7.77
CA VAL A 179 24.20 -22.81 -6.43
C VAL A 179 23.72 -24.20 -6.04
N ASP A 180 24.43 -24.80 -5.07
CA ASP A 180 23.99 -25.91 -4.20
C ASP A 180 22.64 -25.54 -3.56
N SER A 181 21.55 -25.68 -4.31
CA SER A 181 20.20 -25.32 -3.89
C SER A 181 19.47 -26.59 -3.48
N ASN A 182 18.83 -26.56 -2.31
CA ASN A 182 18.00 -27.67 -1.80
C ASN A 182 16.66 -27.78 -2.57
N LEU A 183 16.65 -27.41 -3.85
CA LEU A 183 15.43 -27.17 -4.62
C LEU A 183 14.57 -28.43 -4.71
N ASP A 184 15.17 -29.61 -4.90
CA ASP A 184 14.44 -30.87 -4.96
C ASP A 184 13.69 -31.16 -3.65
N ASP A 185 14.34 -30.91 -2.51
CA ASP A 185 13.73 -31.15 -1.20
C ASP A 185 12.70 -30.09 -0.85
N VAL A 186 12.93 -28.84 -1.25
CA VAL A 186 11.94 -27.76 -1.18
C VAL A 186 10.71 -28.09 -2.04
N CYS A 187 10.89 -28.60 -3.25
CA CYS A 187 9.79 -29.02 -4.13
C CYS A 187 9.05 -30.24 -3.55
N LYS A 188 9.75 -31.22 -2.97
CA LYS A 188 9.10 -32.34 -2.26
C LYS A 188 8.25 -31.83 -1.10
N LEU A 189 8.79 -30.92 -0.29
CA LEU A 189 8.08 -30.33 0.85
C LEU A 189 6.87 -29.52 0.40
N LEU A 190 6.97 -28.74 -0.68
CA LEU A 190 5.94 -27.77 -1.10
C LEU A 190 4.97 -28.25 -2.18
N ARG A 191 5.07 -29.51 -2.60
CA ARG A 191 4.11 -30.13 -3.53
C ARG A 191 2.67 -29.91 -3.09
N SER A 192 1.79 -29.62 -4.03
CA SER A 192 0.37 -29.40 -3.77
C SER A 192 -0.23 -30.53 -2.92
N THR A 193 -0.85 -30.15 -1.80
CA THR A 193 -1.56 -31.06 -0.89
C THR A 193 -3.00 -31.30 -1.34
N GLY A 194 -3.47 -30.56 -2.35
CA GLY A 194 -4.88 -30.49 -2.74
C GLY A 194 -5.75 -29.69 -1.78
N PHE A 195 -5.17 -29.14 -0.70
CA PHE A 195 -5.88 -28.26 0.22
C PHE A 195 -6.20 -26.92 -0.46
N SER A 196 -7.41 -26.40 -0.22
CA SER A 196 -7.84 -25.09 -0.69
C SER A 196 -8.73 -24.45 0.36
N THR A 197 -8.57 -23.14 0.52
CA THR A 197 -9.36 -22.29 1.44
C THR A 197 -10.69 -21.86 0.83
N ALA A 198 -10.98 -22.24 -0.42
CA ALA A 198 -12.25 -21.92 -1.07
C ALA A 198 -13.43 -22.56 -0.34
N ALA A 199 -14.53 -21.82 -0.19
CA ALA A 199 -15.71 -22.24 0.57
C ALA A 199 -16.34 -23.57 0.11
N THR A 200 -16.08 -23.99 -1.14
CA THR A 200 -16.58 -25.24 -1.74
C THR A 200 -15.57 -26.39 -1.71
N ALA A 201 -14.33 -26.14 -1.28
CA ALA A 201 -13.28 -27.14 -1.25
C ALA A 201 -13.52 -28.14 -0.12
N LYS A 202 -13.31 -29.44 -0.41
CA LYS A 202 -13.31 -30.49 0.60
C LYS A 202 -11.90 -30.73 1.09
N ARG A 203 -11.75 -31.01 2.40
CA ARG A 203 -10.47 -31.45 2.97
C ARG A 203 -9.96 -32.70 2.22
N PRO A 204 -8.70 -32.69 1.74
CA PRO A 204 -8.11 -33.85 1.09
C PRO A 204 -8.00 -35.05 2.04
N ALA A 205 -7.99 -36.26 1.48
CA ALA A 205 -7.74 -37.46 2.27
C ALA A 205 -6.32 -37.41 2.87
N LYS A 206 -6.18 -37.89 4.12
CA LYS A 206 -4.93 -37.91 4.89
C LYS A 206 -4.25 -36.55 5.11
N TYR A 207 -4.95 -35.45 4.88
CA TYR A 207 -4.46 -34.13 5.22
C TYR A 207 -4.79 -33.80 6.69
N PRO A 208 -3.89 -33.20 7.49
CA PRO A 208 -2.54 -32.77 7.14
C PRO A 208 -1.43 -33.81 7.45
N GLU A 209 -1.77 -35.04 7.90
CA GLU A 209 -0.74 -36.00 8.34
C GLU A 209 0.29 -36.35 7.24
N ASP A 210 -0.15 -36.56 5.99
CA ASP A 210 0.75 -36.83 4.85
C ASP A 210 1.64 -35.63 4.51
N TYR A 211 1.20 -34.41 4.86
CA TYR A 211 2.01 -33.20 4.66
C TYR A 211 3.07 -33.08 5.76
N PHE A 212 2.68 -33.32 7.01
CA PHE A 212 3.57 -33.28 8.17
C PHE A 212 4.61 -34.40 8.13
N SER A 213 4.32 -35.53 7.50
CA SER A 213 5.24 -36.67 7.36
C SER A 213 6.28 -36.51 6.23
N ARG A 214 6.25 -35.42 5.44
CA ARG A 214 7.17 -35.25 4.30
C ARG A 214 8.63 -35.11 4.73
N VAL A 215 8.88 -34.50 5.89
CA VAL A 215 10.19 -34.46 6.53
C VAL A 215 10.04 -35.09 7.91
N PRO A 216 10.61 -36.28 8.15
CA PRO A 216 10.43 -36.98 9.40
C PRO A 216 11.17 -36.27 10.55
N VAL A 217 10.57 -36.32 11.73
CA VAL A 217 11.15 -35.87 13.01
C VAL A 217 11.15 -37.09 13.95
N SER A 218 12.11 -37.17 14.86
CA SER A 218 12.23 -38.28 15.82
C SER A 218 10.91 -38.56 16.57
N GLU A 219 10.38 -39.78 16.44
CA GLU A 219 9.13 -40.20 17.11
C GLU A 219 9.27 -40.10 18.64
N THR A 220 10.44 -40.47 19.17
CA THR A 220 10.76 -40.36 20.61
C THR A 220 10.63 -38.92 21.09
N PHE A 221 11.16 -37.97 20.32
CA PHE A 221 11.07 -36.54 20.65
C PHE A 221 9.61 -36.07 20.68
N VAL A 222 8.82 -36.42 19.66
CA VAL A 222 7.40 -36.06 19.58
C VAL A 222 6.61 -36.64 20.76
N ASP A 223 6.81 -37.91 21.10
CA ASP A 223 6.14 -38.57 22.22
C ASP A 223 6.51 -37.96 23.58
N MET A 224 7.78 -37.59 23.78
CA MET A 224 8.22 -36.90 24.99
C MET A 224 7.56 -35.52 25.13
N LEU A 225 7.46 -34.75 24.05
CA LEU A 225 6.78 -33.45 24.06
C LEU A 225 5.29 -33.59 24.38
N ILE A 226 4.60 -34.53 23.73
CA ILE A 226 3.18 -34.81 24.01
C ILE A 226 3.00 -35.24 25.47
N GLY A 227 3.90 -36.06 26.01
CA GLY A 227 3.92 -36.42 27.42
C GLY A 227 3.97 -35.20 28.34
N ARG A 228 4.91 -34.28 28.10
CA ARG A 228 5.08 -33.05 28.89
C ARG A 228 3.89 -32.10 28.78
N LEU A 229 3.36 -31.87 27.59
CA LEU A 229 2.16 -31.04 27.38
C LEU A 229 0.90 -31.63 28.04
N ARG A 230 0.87 -32.95 28.24
CA ARG A 230 -0.21 -33.63 28.96
C ARG A 230 -0.08 -33.56 30.47
N SER A 231 1.12 -33.75 31.02
CA SER A 231 1.33 -33.79 32.48
C SER A 231 1.50 -32.41 33.10
N ASP A 232 2.31 -31.55 32.50
CA ASP A 232 2.85 -30.36 33.17
C ASP A 232 2.02 -29.10 32.84
N ASP A 233 2.23 -28.01 33.59
CA ASP A 233 1.87 -26.64 33.19
C ASP A 233 3.16 -25.93 32.77
N ILE A 234 3.56 -26.09 31.50
CA ILE A 234 4.88 -25.65 31.01
C ILE A 234 5.12 -24.14 31.09
N TYR A 235 4.06 -23.32 31.22
CA TYR A 235 4.17 -21.86 31.34
C TYR A 235 3.80 -21.34 32.74
N ASN A 236 3.48 -22.22 33.69
CA ASN A 236 3.06 -21.87 35.05
C ASN A 236 1.91 -20.84 35.13
N GLN A 237 1.03 -20.83 34.11
CA GLN A 237 -0.05 -19.83 33.98
C GLN A 237 -1.21 -20.09 34.94
N ILE A 238 -1.35 -21.29 35.50
CA ILE A 238 -2.41 -21.59 36.48
C ILE A 238 -2.30 -20.67 37.71
N SER A 239 -1.08 -20.28 38.09
CA SER A 239 -0.85 -19.32 39.19
C SER A 239 -1.51 -17.96 38.96
N ALA A 240 -1.56 -17.49 37.70
CA ALA A 240 -2.20 -16.24 37.32
C ALA A 240 -3.74 -16.36 37.28
N TYR A 241 -4.29 -17.58 37.24
CA TYR A 241 -5.71 -17.90 37.16
C TYR A 241 -6.16 -18.81 38.32
N PRO A 242 -6.35 -18.25 39.52
CA PRO A 242 -6.61 -19.04 40.73
C PRO A 242 -7.99 -19.74 40.76
N LEU A 243 -8.93 -19.31 39.91
CA LEU A 243 -10.26 -19.91 39.84
C LEU A 243 -10.25 -21.17 38.94
N PRO A 244 -10.73 -22.33 39.42
CA PRO A 244 -10.73 -23.57 38.63
C PRO A 244 -11.46 -23.45 37.28
N GLU A 245 -12.51 -22.62 37.21
CA GLU A 245 -13.27 -22.35 35.99
C GLU A 245 -12.46 -21.65 34.89
N HIS A 246 -11.27 -21.12 35.22
CA HIS A 246 -10.38 -20.42 34.29
C HIS A 246 -9.29 -21.32 33.71
N ARG A 247 -9.23 -22.60 34.13
CA ARG A 247 -8.19 -23.54 33.75
C ARG A 247 -8.02 -23.68 32.23
N SER A 248 -9.12 -23.77 31.48
CA SER A 248 -9.07 -23.91 30.03
C SER A 248 -8.48 -22.68 29.33
N THR A 249 -8.66 -21.49 29.92
CA THR A 249 -8.03 -20.25 29.44
C THR A 249 -6.54 -20.20 29.83
N ALA A 250 -6.19 -20.60 31.06
CA ALA A 250 -4.81 -20.65 31.53
C ALA A 250 -3.94 -21.63 30.73
N LEU A 251 -4.50 -22.73 30.23
CA LEU A 251 -3.78 -23.72 29.44
C LEU A 251 -3.90 -23.50 27.92
N ALA A 252 -4.53 -22.41 27.48
CA ALA A 252 -4.92 -22.25 26.07
C ALA A 252 -3.74 -22.24 25.09
N THR A 253 -2.60 -21.66 25.46
CA THR A 253 -1.37 -21.67 24.63
C THR A 253 -0.78 -23.08 24.52
N GLN A 254 -0.82 -23.87 25.57
CA GLN A 254 -0.34 -25.26 25.55
C GLN A 254 -1.29 -26.15 24.75
N ALA A 255 -2.60 -25.91 24.90
CA ALA A 255 -3.65 -26.59 24.15
C ALA A 255 -3.49 -26.37 22.63
N SER A 256 -3.16 -25.14 22.20
CA SER A 256 -2.92 -24.84 20.79
C SER A 256 -1.66 -25.50 20.24
N MET A 257 -0.57 -25.54 21.03
CA MET A 257 0.64 -26.28 20.65
C MET A 257 0.37 -27.77 20.52
N LEU A 258 -0.32 -28.35 21.50
CA LEU A 258 -0.67 -29.77 21.49
C LEU A 258 -1.54 -30.14 20.28
N TYR A 259 -2.50 -29.29 19.91
CA TYR A 259 -3.32 -29.49 18.71
C TYR A 259 -2.46 -29.64 17.45
N VAL A 260 -1.45 -28.78 17.24
CA VAL A 260 -0.57 -28.86 16.07
C VAL A 260 0.38 -30.06 16.16
N ILE A 261 0.96 -30.31 17.34
CA ILE A 261 1.94 -31.38 17.54
C ILE A 261 1.31 -32.78 17.34
N LEU A 262 0.02 -32.94 17.66
CA LEU A 262 -0.71 -34.20 17.44
C LEU A 262 -0.71 -34.66 15.96
N TYR A 263 -0.51 -33.76 14.99
CA TYR A 263 -0.40 -34.13 13.58
C TYR A 263 0.91 -34.82 13.22
N PHE A 264 1.96 -34.70 14.05
CA PHE A 264 3.18 -35.50 13.93
C PHE A 264 3.01 -36.91 14.52
N ALA A 265 1.93 -37.17 15.28
CA ALA A 265 1.61 -38.47 15.89
C ALA A 265 0.15 -38.88 15.60
N PRO A 266 -0.23 -39.10 14.31
CA PRO A 266 -1.62 -39.33 13.90
C PRO A 266 -2.26 -40.58 14.52
N GLU A 267 -1.45 -41.57 14.92
CA GLU A 267 -1.91 -42.76 15.65
C GLU A 267 -2.66 -42.42 16.93
N ILE A 268 -2.27 -41.34 17.62
CA ILE A 268 -2.97 -40.89 18.83
C ILE A 268 -4.39 -40.42 18.49
N LEU A 269 -4.53 -39.66 17.41
CA LEU A 269 -5.81 -39.11 16.94
C LEU A 269 -6.78 -40.21 16.45
N HIS A 270 -6.27 -41.26 15.81
CA HIS A 270 -7.09 -42.37 15.29
C HIS A 270 -7.43 -43.42 16.35
N ASN A 271 -6.42 -43.92 17.06
CA ASN A 271 -6.50 -45.21 17.75
C ASN A 271 -6.44 -45.09 19.29
N GLN A 272 -5.78 -44.06 19.85
CA GLN A 272 -5.50 -43.99 21.29
C GLN A 272 -6.59 -43.23 22.09
N GLN A 273 -7.76 -43.86 22.25
CA GLN A 273 -8.92 -43.26 22.91
C GLN A 273 -8.68 -42.75 24.34
N ALA A 274 -7.92 -43.50 25.15
CA ALA A 274 -7.65 -43.11 26.54
C ALA A 274 -6.81 -41.83 26.62
N LYS A 275 -5.72 -41.74 25.83
CA LYS A 275 -4.88 -40.54 25.77
C LYS A 275 -5.66 -39.34 25.24
N MET A 276 -6.46 -39.52 24.18
CA MET A 276 -7.28 -38.43 23.63
C MET A 276 -8.35 -37.93 24.60
N ARG A 277 -8.97 -38.82 25.39
CA ARG A 277 -9.92 -38.41 26.43
C ARG A 277 -9.24 -37.53 27.48
N GLU A 278 -8.09 -37.94 28.00
CA GLU A 278 -7.32 -37.15 28.96
C GLU A 278 -6.92 -35.76 28.40
N ILE A 279 -6.48 -35.72 27.13
CA ILE A 279 -6.14 -34.47 26.44
C ILE A 279 -7.36 -33.54 26.38
N VAL A 280 -8.52 -34.05 25.94
CA VAL A 280 -9.74 -33.25 25.82
C VAL A 280 -10.26 -32.79 27.18
N ASP A 281 -10.28 -33.65 28.19
CA ASP A 281 -10.77 -33.30 29.52
C ASP A 281 -9.84 -32.25 30.21
N LYS A 282 -8.53 -32.26 29.93
CA LYS A 282 -7.58 -31.28 30.46
C LYS A 282 -7.64 -29.94 29.71
N HIS A 283 -7.61 -29.97 28.38
CA HIS A 283 -7.33 -28.80 27.55
C HIS A 283 -8.55 -28.24 26.81
N PHE A 284 -9.54 -29.09 26.50
CA PHE A 284 -10.73 -28.75 25.72
C PHE A 284 -12.07 -29.11 26.42
N PRO A 285 -12.23 -28.89 27.75
CA PRO A 285 -13.45 -29.28 28.46
C PRO A 285 -14.67 -28.41 28.10
N ASP A 286 -14.41 -27.16 27.71
CA ASP A 286 -15.41 -26.12 27.44
C ASP A 286 -15.14 -25.32 26.15
N ASN A 287 -14.04 -25.65 25.44
CA ASN A 287 -13.60 -24.97 24.23
C ASN A 287 -13.56 -25.94 23.05
N TRP A 288 -14.25 -25.61 21.95
CA TRP A 288 -14.17 -26.34 20.68
C TRP A 288 -13.70 -25.48 19.51
N VAL A 289 -13.62 -24.16 19.72
CA VAL A 289 -12.94 -23.23 18.80
C VAL A 289 -11.70 -22.70 19.50
N ILE A 290 -10.55 -22.87 18.87
CA ILE A 290 -9.24 -22.47 19.41
C ILE A 290 -8.51 -21.55 18.45
N SER A 291 -7.55 -20.78 18.96
CA SER A 291 -6.60 -20.01 18.16
C SER A 291 -5.24 -20.69 18.21
N THR A 292 -4.67 -21.02 17.06
CA THR A 292 -3.33 -21.62 16.97
C THR A 292 -2.27 -20.54 17.09
N TYR A 293 -2.05 -19.78 16.01
CA TYR A 293 -1.02 -18.74 15.94
C TYR A 293 -1.63 -17.42 15.47
N MET A 294 -1.40 -16.33 16.21
CA MET A 294 -1.83 -14.96 15.87
C MET A 294 -3.25 -14.88 15.26
N GLY A 295 -4.24 -15.43 15.98
CA GLY A 295 -5.65 -15.39 15.60
C GLY A 295 -6.06 -16.32 14.44
N ILE A 296 -5.21 -17.25 14.00
CA ILE A 296 -5.63 -18.35 13.12
C ILE A 296 -6.55 -19.27 13.91
N VAL A 297 -7.84 -19.22 13.60
CA VAL A 297 -8.86 -20.00 14.29
C VAL A 297 -9.03 -21.38 13.70
N VAL A 298 -9.29 -22.35 14.56
CA VAL A 298 -9.62 -23.73 14.20
C VAL A 298 -10.84 -24.18 14.99
N ASN A 299 -11.79 -24.80 14.30
CA ASN A 299 -12.89 -25.51 14.93
C ASN A 299 -12.57 -27.01 15.01
N LEU A 300 -12.44 -27.52 16.24
CA LEU A 300 -12.09 -28.91 16.50
C LEU A 300 -13.14 -29.89 15.97
N VAL A 301 -14.41 -29.47 15.85
CA VAL A 301 -15.49 -30.29 15.28
C VAL A 301 -15.18 -30.67 13.83
N GLU A 302 -14.63 -29.73 13.06
CA GLU A 302 -14.25 -29.94 11.67
C GLU A 302 -12.85 -30.55 11.55
N ALA A 303 -11.90 -30.02 12.31
CA ALA A 303 -10.50 -30.45 12.26
C ALA A 303 -10.31 -31.90 12.73
N TRP A 304 -11.12 -32.38 13.66
CA TRP A 304 -11.06 -33.75 14.18
C TRP A 304 -12.13 -34.70 13.66
N GLU A 305 -12.99 -34.27 12.73
CA GLU A 305 -14.01 -35.13 12.13
C GLU A 305 -13.47 -36.46 11.53
N PRO A 306 -12.30 -36.52 10.85
CA PRO A 306 -11.78 -37.78 10.31
C PRO A 306 -11.13 -38.69 11.37
N TYR A 307 -10.86 -38.20 12.58
CA TYR A 307 -10.09 -38.89 13.62
C TYR A 307 -11.01 -39.52 14.67
N LYS A 308 -11.13 -40.85 14.65
CA LYS A 308 -12.11 -41.58 15.48
C LYS A 308 -11.90 -41.36 17.00
N ALA A 309 -10.68 -41.48 17.52
CA ALA A 309 -10.42 -41.31 18.95
C ALA A 309 -10.64 -39.86 19.39
N ALA A 310 -10.15 -38.89 18.62
CA ALA A 310 -10.32 -37.46 18.89
C ALA A 310 -11.81 -37.03 18.85
N LYS A 311 -12.55 -37.43 17.82
CA LYS A 311 -13.99 -37.18 17.69
C LYS A 311 -14.79 -37.76 18.85
N THR A 312 -14.42 -38.97 19.30
CA THR A 312 -15.11 -39.63 20.42
C THR A 312 -14.86 -38.89 21.74
N ALA A 313 -13.63 -38.42 21.97
CA ALA A 313 -13.27 -37.67 23.16
C ALA A 313 -14.01 -36.31 23.24
N LEU A 314 -14.19 -35.63 22.09
CA LEU A 314 -14.83 -34.31 22.04
C LEU A 314 -16.35 -34.33 22.27
N ASN A 315 -17.02 -35.49 22.18
CA ASN A 315 -18.48 -35.57 22.28
C ASN A 315 -19.05 -35.04 23.60
N ASN A 316 -18.33 -35.16 24.72
CA ASN A 316 -18.78 -34.64 26.02
C ASN A 316 -18.79 -33.10 26.03
N THR A 317 -17.79 -32.47 25.43
CA THR A 317 -17.70 -31.01 25.28
C THR A 317 -18.81 -30.49 24.38
N LEU A 318 -19.18 -31.26 23.33
CA LEU A 318 -20.17 -30.88 22.33
C LEU A 318 -21.61 -31.25 22.70
N ASP A 319 -21.88 -31.68 23.94
CA ASP A 319 -23.25 -31.93 24.37
C ASP A 319 -24.07 -30.63 24.38
N ASN A 320 -25.26 -30.67 23.75
CA ASN A 320 -26.10 -29.48 23.58
C ASN A 320 -26.51 -28.85 24.93
N THR A 321 -26.67 -29.67 25.98
CA THR A 321 -27.03 -29.19 27.33
C THR A 321 -25.85 -28.44 27.95
N ASN A 322 -24.64 -28.98 27.79
CA ASN A 322 -23.41 -28.35 28.25
C ASN A 322 -23.18 -27.00 27.55
N ILE A 323 -23.22 -26.98 26.22
CA ILE A 323 -23.05 -25.77 25.40
C ILE A 323 -24.07 -24.69 25.80
N LYS A 324 -25.35 -25.04 25.92
CA LYS A 324 -26.39 -24.09 26.31
C LYS A 324 -26.19 -23.53 27.72
N THR A 325 -25.80 -24.37 28.67
CA THR A 325 -25.54 -23.97 30.06
C THR A 325 -24.36 -22.99 30.12
N LEU A 326 -23.27 -23.31 29.44
CA LEU A 326 -22.07 -22.49 29.38
C LEU A 326 -22.33 -21.15 28.68
N ALA A 327 -23.00 -21.17 27.53
CA ALA A 327 -23.36 -19.97 26.78
C ALA A 327 -24.25 -19.04 27.61
N THR A 328 -25.28 -19.58 28.28
CA THR A 328 -26.17 -18.79 29.15
C THR A 328 -25.39 -18.14 30.30
N LYS A 329 -24.51 -18.91 30.95
CA LYS A 329 -23.65 -18.41 32.05
C LYS A 329 -22.73 -17.27 31.58
N ARG A 330 -22.03 -17.45 30.45
CA ARG A 330 -21.11 -16.44 29.90
C ARG A 330 -21.86 -15.18 29.43
N ASN A 331 -23.02 -15.32 28.79
CA ASN A 331 -23.82 -14.17 28.37
C ASN A 331 -24.39 -13.37 29.55
N ALA A 332 -24.83 -14.03 30.63
CA ALA A 332 -25.28 -13.32 31.84
C ALA A 332 -24.14 -12.50 32.47
N LYS A 333 -22.93 -13.09 32.52
CA LYS A 333 -21.72 -12.45 33.05
C LYS A 333 -21.34 -11.17 32.27
N VAL A 334 -21.63 -11.09 30.97
CA VAL A 334 -21.35 -9.88 30.15
C VAL A 334 -22.10 -8.65 30.68
N GLN A 335 -23.36 -8.79 31.10
CA GLN A 335 -24.16 -7.66 31.61
C GLN A 335 -23.69 -7.22 33.00
N GLU A 336 -23.36 -8.18 33.86
CA GLU A 336 -22.80 -7.96 35.19
C GLU A 336 -21.45 -7.21 35.10
N LEU A 337 -20.51 -7.75 34.32
CA LEU A 337 -19.17 -7.20 34.18
C LEU A 337 -19.16 -5.83 33.50
N ASN A 338 -20.00 -5.61 32.48
CA ASN A 338 -20.13 -4.27 31.88
C ASN A 338 -20.53 -3.23 32.92
N SER A 339 -21.53 -3.55 33.74
CA SER A 339 -22.01 -2.64 34.79
C SER A 339 -20.94 -2.39 35.85
N GLU A 340 -20.22 -3.44 36.27
CA GLU A 340 -19.15 -3.34 37.26
C GLU A 340 -17.97 -2.49 36.74
N VAL A 341 -17.49 -2.78 35.53
CA VAL A 341 -16.37 -2.05 34.92
C VAL A 341 -16.74 -0.59 34.66
N LEU A 342 -17.97 -0.30 34.23
CA LEU A 342 -18.44 1.08 34.07
C LEU A 342 -18.45 1.84 35.40
N ASN A 343 -18.75 1.18 36.53
CA ASN A 343 -18.65 1.80 37.85
C ASN A 343 -17.20 2.14 38.22
N TYR A 344 -16.25 1.25 37.96
CA TYR A 344 -14.83 1.53 38.17
C TYR A 344 -14.31 2.65 37.25
N LEU A 345 -14.83 2.76 36.03
CA LEU A 345 -14.43 3.78 35.07
C LEU A 345 -15.03 5.15 35.33
N ARG A 346 -15.95 5.32 36.30
CA ARG A 346 -16.45 6.64 36.70
C ARG A 346 -15.31 7.52 37.18
N GLU A 347 -15.35 8.79 36.79
CA GLU A 347 -14.36 9.77 37.22
C GLU A 347 -14.33 9.86 38.76
N GLY A 348 -13.13 9.90 39.33
CA GLY A 348 -12.91 9.96 40.78
C GLY A 348 -13.04 8.62 41.53
N PHE A 349 -13.46 7.52 40.91
CA PHE A 349 -13.59 6.24 41.62
C PHE A 349 -12.26 5.52 41.81
N LEU A 350 -11.54 5.25 40.71
CA LEU A 350 -10.20 4.66 40.76
C LEU A 350 -9.18 5.72 41.17
N VAL A 351 -8.88 5.77 42.46
CA VAL A 351 -7.82 6.55 43.11
C VAL A 351 -6.76 5.58 43.65
N GLU A 352 -5.51 6.02 43.78
CA GLU A 352 -4.37 5.18 44.21
C GLU A 352 -4.67 4.39 45.49
N GLU A 353 -5.22 5.05 46.52
CA GLU A 353 -5.56 4.40 47.79
C GLU A 353 -6.56 3.26 47.62
N TYR A 354 -7.62 3.47 46.83
CA TYR A 354 -8.64 2.45 46.57
C TYR A 354 -8.04 1.24 45.85
N VAL A 355 -7.16 1.49 44.87
CA VAL A 355 -6.52 0.41 44.09
C VAL A 355 -5.63 -0.44 44.99
N LEU A 356 -4.84 0.16 45.87
CA LEU A 356 -3.96 -0.56 46.80
C LEU A 356 -4.73 -1.38 47.83
N ASP A 357 -5.87 -0.87 48.31
CA ASP A 357 -6.70 -1.59 49.28
C ASP A 357 -7.52 -2.73 48.64
N HIS A 358 -7.76 -2.70 47.32
CA HIS A 358 -8.67 -3.63 46.63
C HIS A 358 -8.03 -4.40 45.46
N ILE A 359 -6.71 -4.61 45.46
CA ILE A 359 -5.99 -5.34 44.40
C ILE A 359 -6.65 -6.68 44.04
N PRO A 360 -6.99 -7.58 45.01
CA PRO A 360 -7.55 -8.89 44.66
C PRO A 360 -8.90 -8.78 43.92
N LYS A 361 -9.74 -7.81 44.33
CA LYS A 361 -11.05 -7.58 43.73
C LYS A 361 -10.92 -7.09 42.29
N LEU A 362 -10.05 -6.10 42.05
CA LEU A 362 -9.79 -5.54 40.72
C LEU A 362 -9.21 -6.59 39.78
N MET A 363 -8.27 -7.40 40.27
CA MET A 363 -7.66 -8.48 39.48
C MET A 363 -8.64 -9.60 39.14
N ASN A 364 -9.57 -9.95 40.05
CA ASN A 364 -10.61 -10.93 39.74
C ASN A 364 -11.59 -10.41 38.68
N CYS A 365 -12.01 -9.15 38.76
CA CYS A 365 -12.82 -8.53 37.72
C CYS A 365 -12.12 -8.55 36.35
N LEU A 366 -10.82 -8.25 36.30
CA LEU A 366 -10.02 -8.31 35.07
C LEU A 366 -9.95 -9.72 34.46
N ARG A 367 -9.74 -10.75 35.30
CA ARG A 367 -9.73 -12.14 34.87
C ARG A 367 -11.08 -12.55 34.30
N ASP A 368 -12.17 -12.29 35.03
CA ASP A 368 -13.53 -12.62 34.61
C ASP A 368 -13.88 -11.96 33.27
N CYS A 369 -13.47 -10.70 33.07
CA CYS A 369 -13.63 -9.99 31.80
C CYS A 369 -12.91 -10.71 30.65
N ASN A 370 -11.60 -10.96 30.78
CA ASN A 370 -10.81 -11.53 29.69
C ASN A 370 -11.18 -12.98 29.37
N VAL A 371 -11.47 -13.80 30.38
CA VAL A 371 -11.95 -15.18 30.20
C VAL A 371 -13.29 -15.18 29.45
N THR A 372 -14.22 -14.31 29.85
CA THR A 372 -15.54 -14.23 29.21
C THR A 372 -15.43 -13.70 27.77
N LEU A 373 -14.61 -12.69 27.53
CA LEU A 373 -14.33 -12.14 26.20
C LEU A 373 -13.70 -13.20 25.29
N ARG A 374 -12.66 -13.91 25.76
CA ARG A 374 -11.99 -14.95 24.98
C ARG A 374 -12.95 -16.03 24.54
N TRP A 375 -13.75 -16.54 25.47
CA TRP A 375 -14.70 -17.60 25.18
C TRP A 375 -15.76 -17.15 24.17
N LEU A 376 -16.39 -15.98 24.37
CA LEU A 376 -17.45 -15.51 23.48
C LEU A 376 -16.93 -15.17 22.07
N ILE A 377 -15.80 -14.45 21.97
CA ILE A 377 -15.23 -14.05 20.67
C ILE A 377 -14.85 -15.27 19.82
N LEU A 378 -14.27 -16.32 20.42
CA LEU A 378 -13.93 -17.55 19.71
C LEU A 378 -15.17 -18.33 19.28
N HIS A 379 -16.14 -18.51 20.17
CA HIS A 379 -17.30 -19.37 19.92
C HIS A 379 -18.44 -18.71 19.14
N THR A 380 -18.35 -17.41 18.83
CA THR A 380 -19.30 -16.70 17.96
C THR A 380 -18.74 -16.38 16.57
N CYS A 381 -17.50 -16.82 16.28
CA CYS A 381 -16.86 -16.63 14.99
C CYS A 381 -17.63 -17.32 13.85
N ASP A 382 -17.71 -16.66 12.68
CA ASP A 382 -18.49 -17.08 11.51
C ASP A 382 -17.71 -17.80 10.41
N VAL A 383 -16.39 -17.90 10.57
CA VAL A 383 -15.47 -18.55 9.62
C VAL A 383 -15.88 -19.99 9.26
N PHE A 384 -16.55 -20.70 10.17
CA PHE A 384 -16.89 -22.13 10.02
C PHE A 384 -18.33 -22.40 9.56
N ASP A 385 -19.07 -21.38 9.11
CA ASP A 385 -20.49 -21.50 8.81
C ASP A 385 -20.81 -22.46 7.66
N ASN A 386 -19.86 -22.74 6.77
CA ASN A 386 -20.05 -23.71 5.68
C ASN A 386 -20.33 -25.13 6.20
N ASN A 387 -19.85 -25.47 7.40
CA ASN A 387 -20.15 -26.73 8.06
C ASN A 387 -21.45 -26.62 8.87
N LYS A 388 -22.48 -27.37 8.45
CA LYS A 388 -23.80 -27.38 9.09
C LYS A 388 -23.75 -27.67 10.59
N ARG A 389 -22.86 -28.57 11.03
CA ARG A 389 -22.73 -28.93 12.46
C ARG A 389 -22.13 -27.78 13.26
N CYS A 390 -21.05 -27.17 12.76
CA CYS A 390 -20.42 -26.00 13.38
C CYS A 390 -21.41 -24.84 13.50
N ARG A 391 -22.16 -24.57 12.42
CA ARG A 391 -23.23 -23.55 12.42
C ARG A 391 -24.30 -23.84 13.47
N SER A 392 -24.79 -25.08 13.54
CA SER A 392 -25.83 -25.46 14.53
C SER A 392 -25.39 -25.27 15.98
N ILE A 393 -24.13 -25.57 16.30
CA ILE A 393 -23.57 -25.37 17.64
C ILE A 393 -23.48 -23.87 17.96
N ARG A 394 -23.03 -23.07 16.99
CA ARG A 394 -22.98 -21.62 17.13
C ARG A 394 -24.37 -21.03 17.33
N ASP A 395 -25.38 -21.51 16.59
CA ASP A 395 -26.76 -21.04 16.70
C ASP A 395 -27.33 -21.28 18.12
N ILE A 396 -26.91 -22.35 18.81
CA ILE A 396 -27.25 -22.57 20.24
C ILE A 396 -26.66 -21.46 21.12
N VAL A 397 -25.40 -21.06 20.87
CA VAL A 397 -24.76 -19.95 21.60
C VAL A 397 -25.51 -18.64 21.36
N PHE A 398 -25.91 -18.38 20.10
CA PHE A 398 -26.69 -17.19 19.74
C PHE A 398 -28.07 -17.19 20.42
N ALA A 399 -28.78 -18.31 20.39
CA ALA A 399 -30.08 -18.47 21.04
C ALA A 399 -30.02 -18.33 22.58
N SER A 400 -28.83 -18.45 23.18
CA SER A 400 -28.61 -18.35 24.63
C SER A 400 -28.40 -16.91 25.12
N GLY A 401 -28.87 -15.91 24.37
CA GLY A 401 -28.85 -14.49 24.78
C GLY A 401 -27.58 -13.72 24.39
N TYR A 402 -26.85 -14.18 23.37
CA TYR A 402 -25.66 -13.47 22.87
C TYR A 402 -26.02 -12.12 22.25
N SER A 403 -25.30 -11.07 22.66
CA SER A 403 -25.41 -9.73 22.09
C SER A 403 -24.03 -9.27 21.58
N PRO A 404 -23.82 -9.18 20.25
CA PRO A 404 -22.56 -8.69 19.69
C PRO A 404 -22.19 -7.31 20.22
N ARG A 405 -23.18 -6.42 20.39
CA ARG A 405 -22.99 -5.08 20.92
C ARG A 405 -22.58 -5.10 22.40
N GLY A 406 -23.18 -5.97 23.21
CA GLY A 406 -22.82 -6.10 24.62
C GLY A 406 -21.39 -6.61 24.82
N VAL A 407 -20.95 -7.57 23.99
CA VAL A 407 -19.57 -8.07 24.00
C VAL A 407 -18.58 -7.01 23.50
N PHE A 408 -18.95 -6.26 22.47
CA PHE A 408 -18.16 -5.13 22.00
C PHE A 408 -17.98 -4.05 23.08
N GLU A 409 -19.07 -3.66 23.75
CA GLU A 409 -19.02 -2.70 24.86
C GLU A 409 -18.15 -3.20 26.02
N LEU A 410 -18.22 -4.51 26.34
CA LEU A 410 -17.35 -5.13 27.33
C LEU A 410 -15.89 -5.03 26.92
N LEU A 411 -15.54 -5.38 25.68
CA LEU A 411 -14.17 -5.28 25.17
C LEU A 411 -13.61 -3.86 25.30
N LEU A 412 -14.39 -2.84 24.91
CA LEU A 412 -14.00 -1.44 25.02
C LEU A 412 -13.76 -1.03 26.48
N ASN A 413 -14.70 -1.35 27.36
CA ASN A 413 -14.65 -0.97 28.77
C ASN A 413 -13.51 -1.71 29.49
N THR A 414 -13.34 -3.01 29.24
CA THR A 414 -12.25 -3.82 29.78
C THR A 414 -10.89 -3.29 29.34
N ALA A 415 -10.69 -3.00 28.04
CA ALA A 415 -9.43 -2.44 27.56
C ALA A 415 -9.10 -1.08 28.21
N GLN A 416 -10.10 -0.22 28.39
CA GLN A 416 -9.93 1.06 29.08
C GLN A 416 -9.57 0.86 30.57
N PHE A 417 -10.22 -0.08 31.23
CA PHE A 417 -9.99 -0.39 32.64
C PHE A 417 -8.59 -0.97 32.87
N GLU A 418 -8.16 -1.91 32.02
CA GLU A 418 -6.81 -2.46 32.01
C GLU A 418 -5.74 -1.38 31.83
N LEU A 419 -5.91 -0.51 30.84
CA LEU A 419 -4.95 0.56 30.57
C LEU A 419 -4.82 1.50 31.77
N LYS A 420 -5.95 1.91 32.36
CA LYS A 420 -5.96 2.81 33.52
C LYS A 420 -5.28 2.16 34.73
N LEU A 421 -5.58 0.90 35.03
CA LEU A 421 -4.92 0.18 36.12
C LEU A 421 -3.43 0.00 35.87
N LYS A 422 -3.03 -0.39 34.65
CA LYS A 422 -1.62 -0.56 34.28
C LYS A 422 -0.83 0.74 34.42
N ASP A 423 -1.39 1.86 33.96
CA ASP A 423 -0.77 3.19 34.09
C ASP A 423 -0.64 3.62 35.56
N MET A 424 -1.65 3.37 36.39
CA MET A 424 -1.60 3.64 37.83
C MET A 424 -0.50 2.80 38.51
N PHE A 425 -0.44 1.49 38.26
CA PHE A 425 0.59 0.64 38.86
C PHE A 425 2.01 1.01 38.39
N LYS A 426 2.19 1.36 37.12
CA LYS A 426 3.48 1.86 36.62
C LYS A 426 3.91 3.15 37.33
N LEU A 427 2.99 4.09 37.50
CA LEU A 427 3.27 5.34 38.21
C LEU A 427 3.63 5.07 39.67
N MET A 428 2.82 4.26 40.36
CA MET A 428 3.03 3.88 41.76
C MET A 428 4.35 3.14 41.97
N LEU A 429 4.76 2.26 41.04
CA LEU A 429 6.07 1.59 41.07
C LEU A 429 7.22 2.57 40.87
N SER A 430 7.11 3.49 39.91
CA SER A 430 8.18 4.47 39.65
C SER A 430 8.39 5.44 40.82
N GLN A 431 7.32 5.72 41.59
CA GLN A 431 7.35 6.63 42.74
C GLN A 431 7.52 5.89 44.07
N LYS A 432 7.59 4.55 44.07
CA LYS A 432 7.56 3.70 45.27
C LYS A 432 8.61 4.11 46.31
N GLN A 433 9.87 4.24 45.89
CA GLN A 433 10.96 4.59 46.80
C GLN A 433 10.84 6.04 47.31
N GLY A 434 10.55 7.00 46.44
CA GLY A 434 10.41 8.41 46.82
C GLY A 434 9.25 8.66 47.79
N ASN A 435 8.11 8.00 47.58
CA ASN A 435 6.95 8.11 48.48
C ASN A 435 7.22 7.46 49.84
N TRP A 436 7.94 6.34 49.86
CA TRP A 436 8.37 5.70 51.10
C TRP A 436 9.26 6.62 51.93
N GLU A 437 10.31 7.18 51.33
CA GLU A 437 11.25 8.09 52.00
C GLU A 437 10.57 9.36 52.50
N LYS A 438 9.67 9.93 51.69
CA LYS A 438 8.89 11.12 52.05
C LYS A 438 8.00 10.84 53.27
N ASN A 439 7.21 9.77 53.24
CA ASN A 439 6.30 9.43 54.35
C ASN A 439 7.07 9.05 55.62
N LYS A 440 8.22 8.37 55.46
CA LYS A 440 9.13 8.08 56.58
C LYS A 440 9.63 9.36 57.23
N LYS A 441 10.08 10.33 56.42
CA LYS A 441 10.59 11.61 56.90
C LYS A 441 9.50 12.43 57.61
N GLU A 442 8.33 12.60 56.99
CA GLU A 442 7.22 13.33 57.60
C GLU A 442 6.75 12.66 58.90
N GLY A 443 6.74 11.31 58.97
CA GLY A 443 6.46 10.57 60.19
C GLY A 443 7.48 10.83 61.31
N ILE A 444 8.77 10.89 60.97
CA ILE A 444 9.87 11.22 61.90
C ILE A 444 9.74 12.67 62.39
N ASP A 445 9.57 13.62 61.47
CA ASP A 445 9.48 15.05 61.77
C ASP A 445 8.29 15.33 62.71
N ARG A 446 7.13 14.70 62.49
CA ARG A 446 5.96 14.82 63.39
C ARG A 446 6.18 14.22 64.77
N MET A 447 6.89 13.09 64.87
CA MET A 447 7.21 12.47 66.17
C MET A 447 8.28 13.28 66.93
N ASP A 448 9.26 13.84 66.22
CA ASP A 448 10.26 14.75 66.80
C ASP A 448 9.62 16.06 67.27
N GLU A 449 8.71 16.64 66.49
CA GLU A 449 7.94 17.83 66.89
C GLU A 449 7.08 17.58 68.13
N LEU A 450 6.44 16.40 68.23
CA LEU A 450 5.69 16.00 69.44
C LEU A 450 6.62 15.85 70.65
N SER A 451 7.78 15.20 70.47
CA SER A 451 8.81 15.11 71.51
C SER A 451 9.25 16.51 72.00
N GLU A 452 9.48 17.46 71.08
CA GLU A 452 9.81 18.85 71.43
C GLU A 452 8.69 19.57 72.17
N VAL A 453 7.42 19.35 71.79
CA VAL A 453 6.26 19.94 72.47
C VAL A 453 6.17 19.51 73.93
N PHE A 454 6.40 18.23 74.24
CA PHE A 454 6.38 17.72 75.62
C PHE A 454 7.67 18.03 76.42
N SER A 455 8.72 18.56 75.77
CA SER A 455 9.97 19.00 76.42
C SER A 455 9.85 20.32 77.20
N GLY A 456 8.80 21.10 76.94
CA GLY A 456 8.56 22.41 77.56
C GLY A 456 9.35 23.58 76.96
N THR A 457 10.07 23.37 75.84
CA THR A 457 10.92 24.40 75.21
C THR A 457 10.18 25.31 74.21
N LYS A 458 8.99 24.91 73.71
CA LYS A 458 8.15 25.72 72.81
C LYS A 458 7.00 26.40 73.57
N PRO A 459 7.05 27.73 73.82
CA PRO A 459 6.11 28.45 74.70
C PRO A 459 4.70 28.67 74.13
N LEU A 460 4.41 28.25 72.90
CA LEU A 460 3.18 28.56 72.16
C LEU A 460 2.02 27.58 72.40
N THR A 461 2.22 26.47 73.11
CA THR A 461 1.18 25.44 73.34
C THR A 461 0.93 25.23 74.84
N ARG A 462 -0.33 25.24 75.28
CA ARG A 462 -0.76 25.05 76.69
C ARG A 462 -0.64 23.59 77.15
N ILE A 463 0.51 22.96 76.91
CA ILE A 463 0.78 21.55 77.21
C ILE A 463 1.79 21.49 78.35
N GLU A 464 1.49 20.71 79.38
CA GLU A 464 2.39 20.51 80.52
C GLU A 464 3.58 19.61 80.11
N LYS A 465 4.78 19.96 80.61
CA LYS A 465 6.00 19.19 80.34
C LYS A 465 5.84 17.76 80.88
N ASN A 466 6.13 16.76 80.05
CA ASN A 466 6.09 15.36 80.44
C ASN A 466 7.31 14.61 79.87
N GLU A 467 8.29 14.32 80.73
CA GLU A 467 9.57 13.70 80.34
C GLU A 467 9.41 12.26 79.83
N ASN A 468 8.42 11.53 80.33
CA ASN A 468 8.14 10.16 79.90
C ASN A 468 7.59 10.13 78.47
N LEU A 469 6.64 11.02 78.15
CA LEU A 469 6.09 11.13 76.79
C LEU A 469 7.12 11.69 75.79
N GLN A 470 7.95 12.64 76.22
CA GLN A 470 9.06 13.14 75.40
C GLN A 470 10.01 12.00 75.00
N ALA A 471 10.49 11.21 75.97
CA ALA A 471 11.38 10.08 75.71
C ALA A 471 10.71 9.03 74.82
N TRP A 472 9.42 8.76 75.03
CA TRP A 472 8.65 7.80 74.24
C TRP A 472 8.48 8.24 72.78
N PHE A 473 8.10 9.50 72.52
CA PHE A 473 7.96 10.02 71.14
C PHE A 473 9.31 10.07 70.42
N LYS A 474 10.40 10.39 71.13
CA LYS A 474 11.75 10.35 70.54
C LYS A 474 12.19 8.93 70.21
N GLU A 475 11.87 7.95 71.06
CA GLU A 475 12.12 6.55 70.78
C GLU A 475 11.28 6.04 69.61
N MET A 476 10.01 6.44 69.53
CA MET A 476 9.12 6.12 68.40
C MET A 476 9.67 6.68 67.07
N SER A 477 10.18 7.92 67.08
CA SER A 477 10.89 8.54 65.96
C SER A 477 12.11 7.71 65.52
N ASN A 478 12.95 7.27 66.46
CA ASN A 478 14.10 6.40 66.17
C ASN A 478 13.67 5.05 65.58
N GLN A 479 12.57 4.47 66.08
CA GLN A 479 12.01 3.21 65.56
C GLN A 479 11.49 3.38 64.12
N ILE A 480 10.81 4.48 63.81
CA ILE A 480 10.42 4.82 62.42
C ILE A 480 11.66 5.01 61.54
N SER A 481 12.70 5.67 62.04
CA SER A 481 13.98 5.82 61.32
C SER A 481 14.67 4.48 61.03
N SER A 482 14.52 3.49 61.90
CA SER A 482 15.08 2.14 61.73
C SER A 482 14.35 1.27 60.70
N LEU A 483 13.23 1.73 60.14
CA LEU A 483 12.49 0.98 59.12
C LEU A 483 13.31 0.90 57.83
N ASP A 484 13.63 -0.32 57.43
CA ASP A 484 14.36 -0.61 56.20
C ASP A 484 13.41 -0.79 55.02
N TYR A 485 13.79 -0.28 53.86
CA TYR A 485 13.04 -0.44 52.61
C TYR A 485 13.27 -1.83 52.00
N ASP A 486 14.47 -2.39 52.13
CA ASP A 486 14.85 -3.64 51.46
C ASP A 486 14.22 -4.87 52.13
N ASP A 487 14.01 -4.82 53.46
CA ASP A 487 13.31 -5.86 54.21
C ASP A 487 11.81 -5.57 54.39
N SER A 488 11.08 -5.73 53.28
CA SER A 488 9.65 -5.40 53.20
C SER A 488 8.75 -6.10 54.22
N THR A 489 9.11 -7.32 54.65
CA THR A 489 8.27 -8.13 55.53
C THR A 489 8.47 -7.75 57.00
N SER A 490 9.72 -7.52 57.43
CA SER A 490 9.99 -7.11 58.80
C SER A 490 9.58 -5.65 59.04
N ALA A 491 9.83 -4.77 58.07
CA ALA A 491 9.38 -3.38 58.12
C ALA A 491 7.84 -3.30 58.18
N GLY A 492 7.14 -4.11 57.38
CA GLY A 492 5.68 -4.25 57.42
C GLY A 492 5.14 -4.57 58.82
N ARG A 493 5.70 -5.60 59.47
CA ARG A 493 5.28 -6.01 60.82
C ARG A 493 5.58 -4.95 61.88
N LYS A 494 6.77 -4.34 61.82
CA LYS A 494 7.14 -3.25 62.74
C LYS A 494 6.20 -2.06 62.61
N MET A 495 5.85 -1.63 61.40
CA MET A 495 4.92 -0.51 61.20
C MET A 495 3.54 -0.77 61.80
N VAL A 496 3.01 -1.99 61.70
CA VAL A 496 1.74 -2.35 62.34
C VAL A 496 1.83 -2.25 63.86
N GLN A 497 2.94 -2.68 64.46
CA GLN A 497 3.18 -2.53 65.90
C GLN A 497 3.29 -1.06 66.31
N LEU A 498 3.95 -0.21 65.52
CA LEU A 498 4.06 1.23 65.78
C LEU A 498 2.69 1.92 65.69
N ILE A 499 1.86 1.55 64.71
CA ILE A 499 0.48 2.08 64.58
C ILE A 499 -0.35 1.72 65.82
N GLN A 500 -0.29 0.46 66.25
CA GLN A 500 -1.01 0.00 67.43
C GLN A 500 -0.52 0.70 68.71
N ALA A 501 0.79 0.88 68.86
CA ALA A 501 1.37 1.63 69.97
C ALA A 501 0.93 3.11 69.99
N LEU A 502 0.79 3.74 68.82
CA LEU A 502 0.29 5.12 68.69
C LEU A 502 -1.22 5.21 69.01
N GLU A 503 -2.02 4.19 68.68
CA GLU A 503 -3.43 4.08 69.07
C GLU A 503 -3.59 3.94 70.58
N GLU A 504 -2.85 3.02 71.20
CA GLU A 504 -2.89 2.78 72.64
C GLU A 504 -2.47 4.02 73.43
N VAL A 505 -1.40 4.72 73.03
CA VAL A 505 -0.96 5.96 73.69
C VAL A 505 -1.97 7.10 73.57
N GLN A 506 -2.71 7.16 72.45
CA GLN A 506 -3.79 8.14 72.28
C GLN A 506 -4.93 7.92 73.30
N GLU A 507 -5.28 6.66 73.59
CA GLU A 507 -6.35 6.28 74.53
C GLU A 507 -5.93 6.38 76.01
N PHE A 508 -4.73 5.93 76.38
CA PHE A 508 -4.30 5.82 77.78
C PHE A 508 -3.96 7.16 78.46
N HIS A 509 -3.62 8.22 77.70
CA HIS A 509 -3.10 9.48 78.25
C HIS A 509 -4.05 10.69 78.12
N GLN A 510 -5.32 10.50 77.73
CA GLN A 510 -6.28 11.58 77.46
C GLN A 510 -5.76 12.65 76.47
N LEU A 511 -4.85 12.25 75.57
CA LEU A 511 -4.23 13.12 74.56
C LEU A 511 -5.24 13.61 73.51
N GLU A 512 -6.44 13.04 73.50
CA GLU A 512 -7.59 13.51 72.72
C GLU A 512 -8.02 14.94 73.06
N SER A 513 -7.73 15.40 74.28
CA SER A 513 -8.06 16.75 74.74
C SER A 513 -7.31 17.85 73.98
N ASN A 514 -6.16 17.52 73.38
CA ASN A 514 -5.37 18.46 72.58
C ASN A 514 -5.49 18.16 71.08
N LEU A 515 -6.21 19.04 70.38
CA LEU A 515 -6.50 18.90 68.96
C LEU A 515 -5.23 18.79 68.09
N GLN A 516 -4.14 19.47 68.47
CA GLN A 516 -2.89 19.47 67.70
C GLN A 516 -2.09 18.18 67.89
N VAL A 517 -2.05 17.64 69.12
CA VAL A 517 -1.41 16.33 69.40
C VAL A 517 -2.19 15.21 68.71
N ARG A 518 -3.53 15.25 68.79
CA ARG A 518 -4.40 14.30 68.10
C ARG A 518 -4.18 14.32 66.58
N GLN A 519 -4.03 15.51 66.01
CA GLN A 519 -3.77 15.68 64.58
C GLN A 519 -2.42 15.08 64.17
N PHE A 520 -1.34 15.32 64.92
CA PHE A 520 -0.03 14.77 64.60
C PHE A 520 0.05 13.24 64.79
N LEU A 521 -0.61 12.70 65.81
CA LEU A 521 -0.76 11.24 65.97
C LEU A 521 -1.52 10.61 64.80
N LEU A 522 -2.60 11.26 64.36
CA LEU A 522 -3.39 10.82 63.20
C LEU A 522 -2.58 10.92 61.90
N GLU A 523 -1.83 12.00 61.69
CA GLU A 523 -0.96 12.19 60.54
C GLU A 523 0.14 11.13 60.49
N THR A 524 0.85 10.87 61.60
CA THR A 524 1.88 9.83 61.64
C THR A 524 1.31 8.43 61.40
N ARG A 525 0.14 8.10 61.97
CA ARG A 525 -0.56 6.84 61.66
C ARG A 525 -0.90 6.77 60.17
N THR A 526 -1.37 7.87 59.58
CA THR A 526 -1.68 7.94 58.15
C THR A 526 -0.44 7.72 57.30
N PHE A 527 0.71 8.34 57.65
CA PHE A 527 1.98 8.12 56.96
C PHE A 527 2.46 6.66 57.08
N LEU A 528 2.36 6.04 58.26
CA LEU A 528 2.70 4.62 58.46
C LEU A 528 1.78 3.68 57.65
N HIS A 529 0.48 3.96 57.61
CA HIS A 529 -0.46 3.22 56.74
C HIS A 529 -0.10 3.38 55.25
N GLN A 530 0.25 4.59 54.81
CA GLN A 530 0.69 4.83 53.43
C GLN A 530 2.02 4.13 53.12
N MET A 531 2.94 4.04 54.08
CA MET A 531 4.18 3.27 53.95
C MET A 531 3.89 1.77 53.77
N ILE A 532 3.00 1.17 54.58
CA ILE A 532 2.55 -0.22 54.40
C ILE A 532 1.94 -0.44 53.02
N ARG A 533 1.07 0.46 52.55
CA ARG A 533 0.48 0.38 51.21
C ARG A 533 1.55 0.44 50.12
N THR A 534 2.54 1.33 50.26
CA THR A 534 3.63 1.52 49.31
C THR A 534 4.51 0.27 49.19
N ILE A 535 4.80 -0.40 50.30
CA ILE A 535 5.66 -1.60 50.32
C ILE A 535 5.00 -2.79 49.62
N ASN A 536 3.67 -2.89 49.69
CA ASN A 536 2.85 -3.96 49.11
C ASN A 536 2.70 -3.86 47.58
N ILE A 537 3.16 -2.79 46.94
CA ILE A 537 3.17 -2.67 45.48
C ILE A 537 4.19 -3.65 44.92
N LYS A 538 3.71 -4.70 44.23
CA LYS A 538 4.52 -5.76 43.61
C LYS A 538 4.51 -5.65 42.09
N GLU A 539 5.67 -5.86 41.47
CA GLU A 539 5.80 -5.95 40.01
C GLU A 539 5.04 -7.15 39.42
N GLU A 540 4.90 -8.23 40.19
CA GLU A 540 4.12 -9.43 39.86
C GLU A 540 2.66 -9.12 39.43
N VAL A 541 2.06 -8.05 39.96
CA VAL A 541 0.71 -7.61 39.56
C VAL A 541 0.71 -7.15 38.10
N LEU A 542 1.74 -6.42 37.65
CA LEU A 542 1.85 -6.01 36.24
C LEU A 542 2.06 -7.21 35.31
N ILE A 543 2.86 -8.18 35.74
CA ILE A 543 3.07 -9.43 34.99
C ILE A 543 1.74 -10.19 34.86
N THR A 544 0.98 -10.29 35.95
CA THR A 544 -0.35 -10.93 35.95
C THR A 544 -1.33 -10.20 35.02
N ILE A 545 -1.36 -8.87 35.04
CA ILE A 545 -2.19 -8.07 34.11
C ILE A 545 -1.81 -8.36 32.66
N GLN A 546 -0.50 -8.41 32.35
CA GLN A 546 -0.03 -8.69 30.99
C GLN A 546 -0.47 -10.07 30.50
N LEU A 547 -0.35 -11.11 31.34
CA LEU A 547 -0.76 -12.47 30.98
C LEU A 547 -2.29 -12.59 30.78
N VAL A 548 -3.08 -11.92 31.63
CA VAL A 548 -4.55 -11.98 31.58
C VAL A 548 -5.11 -11.12 30.45
N ALA A 549 -4.43 -10.03 30.09
CA ALA A 549 -4.88 -9.09 29.07
C ALA A 549 -4.56 -9.52 27.63
N ASP A 550 -3.99 -10.71 27.41
CA ASP A 550 -3.67 -11.23 26.07
C ASP A 550 -4.91 -11.22 25.15
N LEU A 551 -4.73 -10.67 23.94
CA LEU A 551 -5.75 -10.60 22.89
C LEU A 551 -5.23 -11.20 21.57
N SER A 552 -4.10 -11.91 21.57
CA SER A 552 -3.50 -12.54 20.37
C SER A 552 -4.47 -13.48 19.63
N TYR A 553 -5.38 -14.13 20.36
CA TYR A 553 -6.40 -15.02 19.81
C TYR A 553 -7.44 -14.33 18.92
N ALA A 554 -7.65 -13.02 19.08
CA ALA A 554 -8.65 -12.25 18.35
C ALA A 554 -8.06 -11.50 17.15
N TRP A 555 -6.77 -11.67 16.84
CA TRP A 555 -6.05 -10.89 15.83
C TRP A 555 -6.78 -10.81 14.48
N ASN A 556 -7.31 -11.93 13.98
CA ASN A 556 -8.10 -11.98 12.75
C ASN A 556 -9.61 -11.79 13.00
N ILE A 557 -10.12 -12.24 14.14
CA ILE A 557 -11.56 -12.26 14.47
C ILE A 557 -12.10 -10.84 14.73
N ILE A 558 -11.25 -9.95 15.26
CA ILE A 558 -11.65 -8.61 15.67
C ILE A 558 -12.24 -7.80 14.52
N ASP A 559 -11.89 -8.13 13.27
CA ASP A 559 -12.43 -7.45 12.09
C ASP A 559 -13.95 -7.59 11.94
N SER A 560 -14.54 -8.67 12.49
CA SER A 560 -16.00 -8.83 12.57
C SER A 560 -16.67 -7.73 13.41
N TYR A 561 -15.94 -7.10 14.34
CA TYR A 561 -16.41 -6.00 15.16
C TYR A 561 -16.13 -4.61 14.56
N SER A 562 -15.38 -4.52 13.45
CA SER A 562 -15.06 -3.26 12.75
C SER A 562 -16.31 -2.44 12.44
N GLY A 563 -17.39 -3.09 11.99
CA GLY A 563 -18.67 -2.42 11.70
C GLY A 563 -19.28 -1.73 12.92
N PHE A 564 -19.23 -2.36 14.09
CA PHE A 564 -19.72 -1.77 15.35
C PHE A 564 -18.82 -0.61 15.82
N MET A 565 -17.49 -0.74 15.68
CA MET A 565 -16.55 0.34 15.97
C MET A 565 -16.84 1.57 15.09
N GLN A 566 -16.98 1.35 13.79
CA GLN A 566 -17.24 2.39 12.80
C GLN A 566 -18.60 3.07 13.02
N GLN A 567 -19.66 2.30 13.30
CA GLN A 567 -20.97 2.85 13.63
C GLN A 567 -20.95 3.63 14.94
N GLY A 568 -20.22 3.14 15.96
CA GLY A 568 -20.04 3.85 17.22
C GLY A 568 -19.36 5.21 17.05
N ILE A 569 -18.33 5.28 16.21
CA ILE A 569 -17.64 6.54 15.87
C ILE A 569 -18.57 7.51 15.12
N LYS A 570 -19.37 7.03 14.16
CA LYS A 570 -20.35 7.87 13.43
C LYS A 570 -21.34 8.56 14.37
N VAL A 571 -21.79 7.84 15.40
CA VAL A 571 -22.75 8.37 16.39
C VAL A 571 -22.04 9.29 17.39
N ASN A 572 -20.86 8.90 17.87
CA ASN A 572 -20.10 9.70 18.83
C ASN A 572 -18.59 9.62 18.54
N PRO A 573 -17.99 10.67 17.94
CA PRO A 573 -16.56 10.71 17.61
C PRO A 573 -15.63 10.58 18.81
N THR A 574 -16.08 10.90 20.02
CA THR A 574 -15.26 10.76 21.25
C THR A 574 -14.98 9.30 21.63
N LEU A 575 -15.68 8.33 21.01
CA LEU A 575 -15.43 6.89 21.18
C LEU A 575 -14.01 6.48 20.80
N VAL A 576 -13.36 7.24 19.91
CA VAL A 576 -11.95 7.04 19.51
C VAL A 576 -11.03 6.97 20.74
N ARG A 577 -11.33 7.71 21.81
CA ARG A 577 -10.59 7.66 23.07
C ARG A 577 -10.62 6.28 23.72
N LYS A 578 -11.76 5.58 23.67
CA LYS A 578 -11.89 4.21 24.18
C LYS A 578 -11.23 3.20 23.25
N LEU A 579 -11.41 3.37 21.94
CA LEU A 579 -10.79 2.51 20.92
C LEU A 579 -9.27 2.51 20.99
N ARG A 580 -8.65 3.65 21.34
CA ARG A 580 -7.21 3.73 21.64
C ARG A 580 -6.77 2.67 22.66
N ALA A 581 -7.53 2.45 23.72
CA ALA A 581 -7.19 1.45 24.72
C ALA A 581 -7.29 0.02 24.16
N THR A 582 -8.30 -0.25 23.32
CA THR A 582 -8.44 -1.53 22.62
C THR A 582 -7.30 -1.79 21.64
N PHE A 583 -6.83 -0.77 20.90
CA PHE A 583 -5.67 -0.90 20.03
C PHE A 583 -4.38 -1.18 20.80
N LEU A 584 -4.20 -0.55 21.98
CA LEU A 584 -3.07 -0.84 22.87
C LEU A 584 -3.12 -2.26 23.44
N LYS A 585 -4.31 -2.77 23.77
CA LYS A 585 -4.52 -4.17 24.17
C LYS A 585 -4.18 -5.15 23.04
N MET A 586 -4.50 -4.83 21.79
CA MET A 586 -4.06 -5.62 20.64
C MET A 586 -2.54 -5.58 20.46
N ALA A 587 -1.91 -4.43 20.67
CA ALA A 587 -0.46 -4.28 20.54
C ALA A 587 0.30 -5.20 21.52
N SER A 588 -0.20 -5.40 22.75
CA SER A 588 0.40 -6.38 23.67
C SER A 588 0.32 -7.83 23.20
N GLY A 589 -0.61 -8.19 22.31
CA GLY A 589 -0.68 -9.54 21.72
C GLY A 589 0.51 -9.87 20.82
N MET A 590 1.24 -8.86 20.34
CA MET A 590 2.43 -9.02 19.50
C MET A 590 3.67 -9.46 20.27
N ASP A 591 3.65 -9.42 21.61
CA ASP A 591 4.77 -9.85 22.42
C ASP A 591 5.05 -11.36 22.22
N LEU A 592 4.01 -12.16 21.96
CA LEU A 592 4.12 -13.62 21.77
C LEU A 592 5.18 -14.02 20.72
N PRO A 593 5.14 -13.54 19.47
CA PRO A 593 6.18 -13.84 18.48
C PRO A 593 7.52 -13.11 18.71
N LEU A 594 7.56 -12.05 19.53
CA LEU A 594 8.74 -11.19 19.69
C LEU A 594 9.64 -11.58 20.87
N VAL A 595 9.08 -12.18 21.93
CA VAL A 595 9.83 -12.51 23.16
C VAL A 595 11.06 -13.37 22.86
N ARG A 596 10.91 -14.46 22.08
CA ARG A 596 12.03 -15.36 21.76
C ARG A 596 13.08 -14.72 20.85
N ILE A 597 12.65 -13.82 19.96
CA ILE A 597 13.57 -13.08 19.08
C ILE A 597 14.40 -12.08 19.88
N SER A 598 13.77 -11.42 20.86
CA SER A 598 14.45 -10.53 21.80
C SER A 598 15.42 -11.30 22.69
N GLN A 599 15.03 -12.47 23.21
CA GLN A 599 15.92 -13.33 24.01
C GLN A 599 17.12 -13.85 23.21
N ALA A 600 16.96 -14.08 21.92
CA ALA A 600 18.04 -14.50 21.02
C ALA A 600 19.00 -13.37 20.61
N ASN A 601 18.68 -12.10 20.94
CA ASN A 601 19.34 -10.91 20.40
C ASN A 601 19.46 -10.93 18.86
N SER A 602 18.43 -11.44 18.17
CA SER A 602 18.46 -11.55 16.70
C SER A 602 18.25 -10.18 16.02
N PRO A 603 18.95 -9.88 14.92
CA PRO A 603 18.68 -8.69 14.10
C PRO A 603 17.26 -8.68 13.51
N ASP A 604 16.59 -9.83 13.44
CA ASP A 604 15.22 -9.96 12.90
C ASP A 604 14.16 -9.27 13.76
N LEU A 605 14.47 -8.92 15.03
CA LEU A 605 13.53 -8.30 15.96
C LEU A 605 12.86 -7.04 15.36
N VAL A 606 13.66 -6.20 14.70
CA VAL A 606 13.16 -4.96 14.08
C VAL A 606 12.23 -5.31 12.92
N SER A 607 12.63 -6.23 12.04
CA SER A 607 11.85 -6.63 10.86
C SER A 607 10.51 -7.26 11.23
N VAL A 608 10.50 -8.18 12.20
CA VAL A 608 9.27 -8.87 12.65
C VAL A 608 8.35 -7.92 13.41
N SER A 609 8.91 -7.06 14.26
CA SER A 609 8.14 -6.04 14.96
C SER A 609 7.52 -5.03 13.99
N GLN A 610 8.24 -4.65 12.92
CA GLN A 610 7.71 -3.77 11.86
C GLN A 610 6.52 -4.40 11.15
N TYR A 611 6.57 -5.70 10.84
CA TYR A 611 5.48 -6.41 10.16
C TYR A 611 4.19 -6.40 11.00
N TYR A 612 4.23 -6.94 12.23
CA TYR A 612 3.04 -7.01 13.08
C TYR A 612 2.53 -5.63 13.52
N SER A 613 3.44 -4.66 13.75
CA SER A 613 3.04 -3.27 14.01
C SER A 613 2.34 -2.67 12.79
N GLY A 614 2.85 -2.95 11.58
CA GLY A 614 2.28 -2.52 10.31
C GLY A 614 0.86 -3.04 10.11
N GLU A 615 0.63 -4.33 10.35
CA GLU A 615 -0.71 -4.96 10.29
C GLU A 615 -1.69 -4.31 11.27
N LEU A 616 -1.26 -4.09 12.52
CA LEU A 616 -2.10 -3.43 13.51
C LEU A 616 -2.41 -1.98 13.14
N VAL A 617 -1.42 -1.23 12.64
CA VAL A 617 -1.62 0.14 12.17
C VAL A 617 -2.55 0.18 10.95
N ALA A 618 -2.45 -0.79 10.04
CA ALA A 618 -3.38 -0.93 8.90
C ALA A 618 -4.81 -1.16 9.38
N TYR A 619 -5.00 -1.99 10.42
CA TYR A 619 -6.29 -2.20 11.06
C TYR A 619 -6.82 -0.92 11.73
N VAL A 620 -5.99 -0.20 12.51
CA VAL A 620 -6.35 1.10 13.10
C VAL A 620 -6.80 2.09 12.03
N ARG A 621 -6.05 2.17 10.92
CA ARG A 621 -6.40 3.01 9.76
C ARG A 621 -7.75 2.60 9.16
N LYS A 622 -8.01 1.30 8.99
CA LYS A 622 -9.31 0.78 8.50
C LYS A 622 -10.48 1.19 9.39
N VAL A 623 -10.34 1.07 10.72
CA VAL A 623 -11.41 1.44 11.67
C VAL A 623 -11.64 2.95 11.67
N LEU A 624 -10.57 3.76 11.70
CA LEU A 624 -10.67 5.22 11.76
C LEU A 624 -10.99 5.89 10.41
N GLN A 625 -10.83 5.19 9.28
CA GLN A 625 -11.18 5.69 7.93
C GLN A 625 -12.64 6.18 7.84
N ILE A 626 -13.52 5.65 8.68
CA ILE A 626 -14.92 6.07 8.76
C ILE A 626 -15.11 7.55 9.06
N ILE A 627 -14.13 8.18 9.74
CA ILE A 627 -14.14 9.60 10.07
C ILE A 627 -13.99 10.43 8.77
N PRO A 628 -12.88 10.29 8.00
CA PRO A 628 -12.78 10.88 6.67
C PRO A 628 -13.96 10.57 5.75
N GLU A 629 -14.42 9.32 5.68
CA GLU A 629 -15.57 8.95 4.83
C GLU A 629 -16.83 9.75 5.18
N THR A 630 -17.12 9.89 6.49
CA THR A 630 -18.26 10.66 6.97
C THR A 630 -18.07 12.15 6.70
N MET A 631 -16.85 12.68 6.91
CA MET A 631 -16.50 14.07 6.58
C MET A 631 -16.71 14.38 5.09
N PHE A 632 -16.32 13.47 4.18
CA PHE A 632 -16.55 13.64 2.74
C PHE A 632 -18.03 13.54 2.36
N GLY A 633 -18.83 12.73 3.05
CA GLY A 633 -20.29 12.73 2.87
C GLY A 633 -20.93 14.07 3.24
N LEU A 634 -20.48 14.69 4.33
CA LEU A 634 -20.87 16.05 4.70
C LEU A 634 -20.34 17.07 3.67
N LEU A 635 -19.11 16.89 3.18
CA LEU A 635 -18.51 17.75 2.17
C LEU A 635 -19.25 17.73 0.83
N ASP A 636 -19.69 16.57 0.35
CA ASP A 636 -20.51 16.45 -0.87
C ASP A 636 -21.82 17.25 -0.73
N SER A 637 -22.42 17.23 0.47
CA SER A 637 -23.61 18.02 0.76
C SER A 637 -23.30 19.53 0.72
N ILE A 638 -22.12 19.95 1.21
CA ILE A 638 -21.65 21.33 1.11
C ILE A 638 -21.40 21.72 -0.36
N ILE A 639 -20.71 20.88 -1.14
CA ILE A 639 -20.44 21.09 -2.58
C ILE A 639 -21.76 21.35 -3.31
N ARG A 640 -22.76 20.47 -3.14
CA ARG A 640 -24.05 20.61 -3.83
C ARG A 640 -24.74 21.92 -3.49
N LEU A 641 -24.74 22.31 -2.21
CA LEU A 641 -25.34 23.57 -1.76
C LEU A 641 -24.60 24.79 -2.32
N GLN A 642 -23.26 24.79 -2.31
CA GLN A 642 -22.45 25.88 -2.83
C GLN A 642 -22.54 26.03 -4.35
N THR A 643 -22.55 24.92 -5.10
CA THR A 643 -22.54 24.94 -6.57
C THR A 643 -23.93 25.19 -7.17
N HIS A 644 -25.00 24.65 -6.58
CA HIS A 644 -26.33 24.67 -7.19
C HIS A 644 -27.36 25.54 -6.46
N SER A 645 -27.15 25.82 -5.17
CA SER A 645 -28.16 26.51 -4.34
C SER A 645 -27.75 27.94 -3.96
N ILE A 646 -26.49 28.16 -3.61
CA ILE A 646 -25.99 29.49 -3.23
C ILE A 646 -25.69 30.33 -4.47
N LYS A 647 -26.23 31.55 -4.49
CA LYS A 647 -25.91 32.57 -5.47
C LYS A 647 -24.60 33.26 -5.07
N GLU A 648 -23.64 33.31 -5.99
CA GLU A 648 -22.45 34.13 -5.82
C GLU A 648 -22.84 35.61 -5.70
N VAL A 649 -22.27 36.30 -4.72
CA VAL A 649 -22.57 37.72 -4.46
C VAL A 649 -21.82 38.57 -5.49
N PRO A 650 -22.52 39.37 -6.32
CA PRO A 650 -21.87 40.23 -7.30
C PRO A 650 -21.07 41.34 -6.61
N THR A 651 -20.08 41.89 -7.31
CA THR A 651 -19.23 42.99 -6.81
C THR A 651 -20.01 44.28 -6.52
N ARG A 652 -21.22 44.43 -7.07
CA ARG A 652 -22.18 45.50 -6.75
C ARG A 652 -23.58 44.89 -6.60
N LEU A 653 -24.24 45.17 -5.48
CA LEU A 653 -25.55 44.62 -5.13
C LEU A 653 -26.51 45.73 -4.66
N GLU A 654 -27.72 45.74 -5.19
CA GLU A 654 -28.80 46.62 -4.72
C GLU A 654 -29.27 46.21 -3.32
N LYS A 655 -29.53 47.20 -2.44
CA LYS A 655 -29.89 46.96 -1.04
C LYS A 655 -31.12 46.06 -0.86
N ASP A 656 -32.10 46.18 -1.76
CA ASP A 656 -33.35 45.42 -1.69
C ASP A 656 -33.17 43.93 -2.04
N LYS A 657 -32.12 43.61 -2.82
CA LYS A 657 -31.76 42.23 -3.19
C LYS A 657 -30.88 41.56 -2.14
N LEU A 658 -30.43 42.28 -1.12
CA LEU A 658 -29.50 41.77 -0.12
C LEU A 658 -30.07 40.58 0.67
N ARG A 659 -31.38 40.57 0.96
CA ARG A 659 -32.04 39.44 1.61
C ARG A 659 -32.12 38.20 0.71
N GLU A 660 -32.24 38.38 -0.59
CA GLU A 660 -32.27 37.29 -1.58
C GLU A 660 -30.91 36.61 -1.71
N TYR A 661 -29.81 37.37 -1.70
CA TYR A 661 -28.44 36.85 -1.75
C TYR A 661 -27.91 36.38 -0.38
N ALA A 662 -28.56 36.77 0.71
CA ALA A 662 -28.21 36.32 2.06
C ALA A 662 -28.49 34.83 2.27
N GLN A 663 -29.58 34.27 1.69
CA GLN A 663 -29.91 32.83 1.71
C GLN A 663 -29.66 32.18 3.08
N PHE A 664 -30.32 32.71 4.12
CA PHE A 664 -30.02 32.36 5.52
C PHE A 664 -30.23 30.88 5.83
N ASP A 665 -31.25 30.24 5.26
CA ASP A 665 -31.56 28.83 5.51
C ASP A 665 -30.50 27.89 4.93
N GLU A 666 -30.06 28.16 3.69
CA GLU A 666 -28.99 27.42 3.02
C GLU A 666 -27.64 27.63 3.71
N ARG A 667 -27.33 28.86 4.12
CA ARG A 667 -26.11 29.17 4.87
C ARG A 667 -26.12 28.54 6.26
N TYR A 668 -27.26 28.49 6.94
CA TYR A 668 -27.40 27.80 8.22
C TYR A 668 -27.16 26.29 8.07
N LYS A 669 -27.69 25.67 7.01
CA LYS A 669 -27.41 24.27 6.70
C LYS A 669 -25.91 24.01 6.49
N ILE A 670 -25.22 24.88 5.76
CA ILE A 670 -23.76 24.79 5.59
C ILE A 670 -23.05 24.92 6.93
N ALA A 671 -23.41 25.90 7.76
CA ALA A 671 -22.81 26.06 9.08
C ALA A 671 -22.98 24.81 9.95
N LYS A 672 -24.16 24.16 9.90
CA LYS A 672 -24.42 22.89 10.61
C LYS A 672 -23.55 21.74 10.08
N LEU A 673 -23.39 21.61 8.76
CA LEU A 673 -22.54 20.60 8.15
C LEU A 673 -21.06 20.83 8.48
N THR A 674 -20.60 22.08 8.43
CA THR A 674 -19.23 22.49 8.79
C THR A 674 -18.95 22.21 10.27
N HIS A 675 -19.89 22.53 11.17
CA HIS A 675 -19.76 22.17 12.59
C HIS A 675 -19.63 20.65 12.79
N GLY A 676 -20.40 19.85 12.04
CA GLY A 676 -20.25 18.39 12.04
C GLY A 676 -18.83 17.94 11.67
N ILE A 677 -18.26 18.52 10.61
CA ILE A 677 -16.87 18.26 10.20
C ILE A 677 -15.87 18.61 11.31
N SER A 678 -16.07 19.73 12.01
CA SER A 678 -15.21 20.11 13.15
C SER A 678 -15.32 19.13 14.32
N VAL A 679 -16.50 18.63 14.65
CA VAL A 679 -16.69 17.64 15.74
C VAL A 679 -15.98 16.32 15.44
N PHE A 680 -16.04 15.86 14.19
CA PHE A 680 -15.28 14.67 13.75
C PHE A 680 -13.76 14.89 13.83
N THR A 681 -13.30 16.07 13.43
CA THR A 681 -11.89 16.47 13.54
C THR A 681 -11.43 16.53 15.00
N GLU A 682 -12.22 17.11 15.89
CA GLU A 682 -11.92 17.16 17.32
C GLU A 682 -11.86 15.74 17.91
N GLY A 683 -12.82 14.88 17.56
CA GLY A 683 -12.90 13.50 18.06
C GLY A 683 -11.64 12.67 17.77
N ILE A 684 -11.06 12.78 16.57
CA ILE A 684 -9.80 12.08 16.26
C ILE A 684 -8.60 12.74 16.94
N LEU A 685 -8.57 14.08 17.06
CA LEU A 685 -7.49 14.81 17.73
C LEU A 685 -7.50 14.66 19.26
N MET A 686 -8.62 14.23 19.87
CA MET A 686 -8.68 13.83 21.28
C MET A 686 -7.87 12.54 21.58
N MET A 687 -7.55 11.74 20.55
CA MET A 687 -6.64 10.62 20.71
C MET A 687 -5.24 11.16 21.01
N LYS A 688 -4.56 10.60 22.02
CA LYS A 688 -3.15 10.92 22.25
C LYS A 688 -2.28 10.21 21.22
N THR A 689 -1.17 10.82 20.83
CA THR A 689 -0.12 10.12 20.07
C THR A 689 0.28 8.85 20.81
N THR A 690 0.23 7.72 20.12
CA THR A 690 0.32 6.40 20.75
C THR A 690 1.36 5.55 20.05
N LEU A 691 2.24 4.91 20.82
CA LEU A 691 3.16 3.91 20.30
C LEU A 691 2.41 2.57 20.19
N VAL A 692 2.27 2.07 18.96
CA VAL A 692 1.63 0.80 18.64
C VAL A 692 2.71 -0.14 18.13
N GLY A 693 3.14 -1.06 19.00
CA GLY A 693 4.37 -1.83 18.77
C GLY A 693 5.58 -0.90 18.73
N ILE A 694 6.22 -0.79 17.56
CA ILE A 694 7.34 0.15 17.32
C ILE A 694 6.95 1.36 16.45
N ILE A 695 5.71 1.42 15.97
CA ILE A 695 5.24 2.50 15.10
C ILE A 695 4.51 3.55 15.95
N LYS A 696 4.96 4.80 15.86
CA LYS A 696 4.30 5.93 16.50
C LYS A 696 3.13 6.38 15.64
N VAL A 697 1.92 6.23 16.17
CA VAL A 697 0.68 6.63 15.51
C VAL A 697 0.31 8.05 15.94
N ASP A 698 0.38 8.98 15.00
CA ASP A 698 -0.05 10.36 15.18
C ASP A 698 -1.48 10.58 14.62
N PRO A 699 -2.46 10.95 15.47
CA PRO A 699 -3.85 11.16 15.04
C PRO A 699 -4.00 12.23 13.96
N LYS A 700 -3.16 13.29 13.99
CA LYS A 700 -3.22 14.35 12.96
C LYS A 700 -2.80 13.79 11.60
N GLN A 701 -1.70 13.04 11.56
CA GLN A 701 -1.25 12.35 10.34
C GLN A 701 -2.28 11.31 9.87
N LEU A 702 -2.90 10.55 10.78
CA LEU A 702 -3.95 9.60 10.42
C LEU A 702 -5.16 10.28 9.76
N LEU A 703 -5.58 11.43 10.29
CA LEU A 703 -6.66 12.23 9.70
C LEU A 703 -6.28 12.71 8.31
N GLU A 704 -5.07 13.25 8.15
CA GLU A 704 -4.56 13.73 6.87
C GLU A 704 -4.50 12.59 5.84
N ASP A 705 -3.90 11.45 6.19
CA ASP A 705 -3.82 10.26 5.33
C ASP A 705 -5.21 9.75 4.94
N GLY A 706 -6.15 9.76 5.87
CA GLY A 706 -7.53 9.33 5.64
C GLY A 706 -8.29 10.27 4.69
N ILE A 707 -8.09 11.59 4.84
CA ILE A 707 -8.63 12.62 3.93
C ILE A 707 -8.03 12.48 2.53
N ARG A 708 -6.70 12.29 2.43
CA ARG A 708 -6.00 12.02 1.16
C ARG A 708 -6.56 10.77 0.49
N LYS A 709 -6.80 9.69 1.24
CA LYS A 709 -7.35 8.43 0.73
C LYS A 709 -8.75 8.58 0.15
N GLU A 710 -9.66 9.29 0.83
CA GLU A 710 -10.98 9.57 0.27
C GLU A 710 -10.90 10.50 -0.94
N LEU A 711 -10.02 11.50 -0.92
CA LEU A 711 -9.80 12.38 -2.07
C LEU A 711 -9.37 11.58 -3.30
N VAL A 712 -8.35 10.73 -3.15
CA VAL A 712 -7.82 9.88 -4.22
C VAL A 712 -8.91 8.97 -4.78
N LYS A 713 -9.71 8.34 -3.91
CA LYS A 713 -10.81 7.46 -4.32
C LYS A 713 -11.88 8.20 -5.12
N GLN A 714 -12.33 9.37 -4.64
CA GLN A 714 -13.38 10.16 -5.31
C GLN A 714 -12.89 10.73 -6.64
N VAL A 715 -11.69 11.30 -6.67
CA VAL A 715 -11.09 11.87 -7.89
C VAL A 715 -10.82 10.79 -8.93
N ALA A 716 -10.18 9.68 -8.56
CA ALA A 716 -9.90 8.58 -9.48
C ALA A 716 -11.20 7.98 -10.05
N SER A 717 -12.25 7.85 -9.23
CA SER A 717 -13.57 7.41 -9.68
C SER A 717 -14.23 8.41 -10.64
N ALA A 718 -14.15 9.70 -10.35
CA ALA A 718 -14.68 10.76 -11.22
C ALA A 718 -13.96 10.80 -12.57
N LEU A 719 -12.63 10.65 -12.59
CA LEU A 719 -11.84 10.53 -13.83
C LEU A 719 -12.20 9.25 -14.60
N HIS A 720 -12.31 8.12 -13.91
CA HIS A 720 -12.64 6.84 -14.55
C HIS A 720 -14.01 6.89 -15.22
N ILE A 721 -15.06 7.31 -14.49
CA ILE A 721 -16.46 7.35 -14.97
C ILE A 721 -16.67 8.48 -15.97
N GLY A 722 -16.10 9.66 -15.70
CA GLY A 722 -16.27 10.84 -16.55
C GLY A 722 -15.65 10.70 -17.94
N LEU A 723 -14.62 9.85 -18.09
CA LEU A 723 -13.88 9.64 -19.34
C LEU A 723 -14.10 8.24 -19.92
N ILE A 724 -15.34 7.76 -19.89
CA ILE A 724 -15.79 6.61 -20.69
C ILE A 724 -16.43 7.16 -21.95
N PHE A 725 -16.01 6.71 -23.14
CA PHE A 725 -16.54 7.21 -24.42
C PHE A 725 -17.22 6.09 -25.20
N ASN A 726 -18.25 6.43 -25.98
CA ASN A 726 -18.88 5.47 -26.89
C ASN A 726 -18.22 5.55 -28.29
N PRO A 727 -17.50 4.50 -28.74
CA PRO A 727 -16.81 4.53 -30.04
C PRO A 727 -17.76 4.70 -31.24
N ARG A 728 -19.04 4.34 -31.07
CA ARG A 728 -20.07 4.40 -32.13
C ARG A 728 -20.82 5.74 -32.18
N ALA A 729 -20.50 6.68 -31.29
CA ALA A 729 -21.15 7.98 -31.28
C ALA A 729 -20.82 8.79 -32.55
N LYS A 730 -21.87 9.28 -33.23
CA LYS A 730 -21.77 10.10 -34.46
C LYS A 730 -21.28 11.52 -34.18
N VAL A 731 -21.52 12.04 -32.97
CA VAL A 731 -21.08 13.36 -32.51
C VAL A 731 -20.12 13.14 -31.34
N SER A 732 -19.05 13.94 -31.26
CA SER A 732 -18.08 13.87 -30.19
C SER A 732 -18.74 14.17 -28.84
N GLU A 733 -18.65 13.23 -27.89
CA GLU A 733 -19.11 13.42 -26.51
C GLU A 733 -18.06 14.16 -25.65
N LEU A 734 -16.85 14.36 -26.17
CA LEU A 734 -15.69 14.86 -25.44
C LEU A 734 -15.95 16.23 -24.76
N PRO A 735 -16.45 17.28 -25.45
CA PRO A 735 -16.60 18.59 -24.83
C PRO A 735 -17.63 18.61 -23.68
N ILE A 736 -18.69 17.80 -23.80
CA ILE A 736 -19.74 17.71 -22.77
C ILE A 736 -19.17 17.02 -21.52
N LYS A 737 -18.51 15.87 -21.71
CA LYS A 737 -17.91 15.12 -20.60
C LYS A 737 -16.79 15.88 -19.90
N LEU A 738 -15.97 16.63 -20.64
CA LEU A 738 -14.98 17.52 -20.06
C LEU A 738 -15.63 18.61 -19.22
N ARG A 739 -16.70 19.26 -19.70
CA ARG A 739 -17.40 20.30 -18.90
C ARG A 739 -17.97 19.74 -17.59
N GLU A 740 -18.59 18.57 -17.64
CA GLU A 740 -19.12 17.91 -16.43
C GLU A 740 -18.01 17.51 -15.45
N LEU A 741 -16.91 16.96 -15.96
CA LEU A 741 -15.75 16.58 -15.16
C LEU A 741 -15.07 17.81 -14.53
N GLY A 742 -14.82 18.85 -15.32
CA GLY A 742 -14.25 20.12 -14.84
C GLY A 742 -15.08 20.77 -13.74
N GLY A 743 -16.42 20.77 -13.88
CA GLY A 743 -17.32 21.25 -12.81
C GLY A 743 -17.19 20.45 -11.51
N LYS A 744 -17.08 19.11 -11.59
CA LYS A 744 -16.84 18.26 -10.41
C LYS A 744 -15.48 18.51 -9.77
N MET A 745 -14.42 18.64 -10.56
CA MET A 745 -13.05 18.88 -10.08
C MET A 745 -12.92 20.25 -9.41
N ASP A 746 -13.52 21.29 -9.99
CA ASP A 746 -13.56 22.62 -9.38
C ASP A 746 -14.35 22.61 -8.06
N GLY A 747 -15.46 21.87 -8.01
CA GLY A 747 -16.24 21.64 -6.79
C GLY A 747 -15.41 21.03 -5.65
N PHE A 748 -14.59 20.01 -5.95
CA PHE A 748 -13.66 19.44 -4.96
C PHE A 748 -12.62 20.47 -4.51
N ARG A 749 -11.96 21.15 -5.44
CA ARG A 749 -10.93 22.16 -5.13
C ARG A 749 -11.45 23.26 -4.20
N ARG A 750 -12.58 23.90 -4.54
CA ARG A 750 -13.20 24.97 -3.72
C ARG A 750 -13.60 24.49 -2.33
N SER A 751 -14.04 23.24 -2.23
CA SER A 751 -14.51 22.69 -0.96
C SER A 751 -13.36 22.39 -0.01
N PHE A 752 -12.22 21.93 -0.55
CA PHE A 752 -10.99 21.79 0.21
C PHE A 752 -10.43 23.13 0.69
N GLU A 753 -10.51 24.15 -0.14
CA GLU A 753 -10.18 25.53 0.26
C GLU A 753 -11.10 26.03 1.38
N TYR A 754 -12.39 25.69 1.34
CA TYR A 754 -13.35 26.10 2.36
C TYR A 754 -13.15 25.39 3.72
N ILE A 755 -12.87 24.08 3.73
CA ILE A 755 -12.76 23.31 4.98
C ILE A 755 -11.38 23.38 5.65
N GLN A 756 -10.35 23.89 4.97
CA GLN A 756 -8.96 23.83 5.43
C GLN A 756 -8.77 24.41 6.84
N ASP A 757 -9.44 25.53 7.14
CA ASP A 757 -9.33 26.23 8.42
C ASP A 757 -10.02 25.45 9.56
N TYR A 758 -11.10 24.72 9.24
CA TYR A 758 -11.87 23.93 10.21
C TYR A 758 -11.18 22.61 10.58
N ILE A 759 -10.31 22.11 9.69
CA ILE A 759 -9.57 20.86 9.87
C ILE A 759 -8.12 21.11 10.32
N ASN A 760 -7.62 22.34 10.13
CA ASN A 760 -6.22 22.73 10.37
C ASN A 760 -5.22 21.90 9.53
N ILE A 761 -5.54 21.74 8.25
CA ILE A 761 -4.76 21.01 7.24
C ILE A 761 -4.74 21.84 5.96
N TYR A 762 -3.59 21.89 5.26
CA TYR A 762 -3.43 22.62 4.00
C TYR A 762 -4.17 21.94 2.83
N GLY A 763 -5.47 22.19 2.71
CA GLY A 763 -6.35 21.51 1.74
C GLY A 763 -5.91 21.67 0.28
N LEU A 764 -5.53 22.88 -0.14
CA LEU A 764 -5.09 23.15 -1.52
C LEU A 764 -3.76 22.46 -1.87
N LYS A 765 -2.85 22.33 -0.90
CA LYS A 765 -1.59 21.60 -1.08
C LYS A 765 -1.87 20.12 -1.32
N ILE A 766 -2.70 19.52 -0.47
CA ILE A 766 -3.13 18.11 -0.61
C ILE A 766 -3.80 17.88 -1.97
N TRP A 767 -4.67 18.78 -2.40
CA TRP A 767 -5.31 18.70 -3.71
C TRP A 767 -4.27 18.62 -4.84
N GLN A 768 -3.27 19.51 -4.85
CA GLN A 768 -2.23 19.50 -5.89
C GLN A 768 -1.35 18.24 -5.86
N GLU A 769 -0.94 17.81 -4.66
CA GLU A 769 -0.12 16.61 -4.47
C GLU A 769 -0.84 15.34 -4.96
N GLU A 770 -2.09 15.13 -4.54
CA GLU A 770 -2.82 13.90 -4.87
C GLU A 770 -3.30 13.88 -6.33
N ILE A 771 -3.70 15.01 -6.92
CA ILE A 771 -4.06 15.07 -8.35
C ILE A 771 -2.86 14.74 -9.22
N SER A 772 -1.69 15.32 -8.90
CA SER A 772 -0.42 14.99 -9.58
C SER A 772 -0.13 13.50 -9.50
N ARG A 773 -0.25 12.93 -8.29
CA ARG A 773 0.03 11.53 -8.01
C ARG A 773 -0.89 10.57 -8.76
N ILE A 774 -2.20 10.83 -8.76
CA ILE A 774 -3.20 10.02 -9.48
C ILE A 774 -2.92 10.00 -10.98
N ILE A 775 -2.68 11.17 -11.57
CA ILE A 775 -2.49 11.28 -13.02
C ILE A 775 -1.18 10.63 -13.42
N ASN A 776 -0.07 10.92 -12.74
CA ASN A 776 1.24 10.36 -13.09
C ASN A 776 1.28 8.84 -12.93
N TYR A 777 0.65 8.27 -11.89
CA TYR A 777 0.50 6.82 -11.75
C TYR A 777 -0.27 6.21 -12.93
N ASN A 778 -1.43 6.78 -13.29
CA ASN A 778 -2.22 6.25 -14.40
C ASN A 778 -1.48 6.40 -15.74
N VAL A 779 -0.72 7.47 -15.95
CA VAL A 779 0.13 7.63 -17.14
C VAL A 779 1.22 6.56 -17.17
N GLU A 780 1.92 6.31 -16.06
CA GLU A 780 2.94 5.27 -15.95
C GLU A 780 2.37 3.88 -16.26
N GLN A 781 1.22 3.54 -15.67
CA GLN A 781 0.57 2.25 -15.90
C GLN A 781 0.02 2.07 -17.32
N GLU A 782 -0.41 3.14 -18.00
CA GLU A 782 -0.77 3.05 -19.43
C GLU A 782 0.50 2.89 -20.29
N CYS A 783 1.57 3.63 -19.96
CA CYS A 783 2.86 3.56 -20.64
C CYS A 783 3.53 2.18 -20.54
N ASN A 784 3.28 1.40 -19.48
CA ASN A 784 3.72 -0.01 -19.37
C ASN A 784 3.27 -0.89 -20.56
N SER A 785 2.23 -0.49 -21.31
CA SER A 785 1.80 -1.19 -22.54
C SER A 785 2.77 -1.02 -23.71
N PHE A 786 3.74 -0.10 -23.60
CA PHE A 786 4.73 0.23 -24.61
C PHE A 786 6.16 -0.12 -24.16
N LEU A 787 6.34 -0.55 -22.91
CA LEU A 787 7.62 -0.91 -22.32
C LEU A 787 7.76 -2.44 -22.21
N ARG A 788 9.02 -2.90 -22.28
CA ARG A 788 9.37 -4.31 -22.07
C ARG A 788 9.50 -4.62 -20.58
N GLU A 789 10.34 -3.84 -19.90
CA GLU A 789 10.41 -3.81 -18.43
C GLU A 789 9.28 -2.93 -17.89
N LYS A 790 8.40 -3.53 -17.09
CA LYS A 790 7.19 -2.88 -16.59
C LYS A 790 7.42 -2.40 -15.18
N VAL A 791 6.99 -1.18 -14.90
CA VAL A 791 6.99 -0.65 -13.53
C VAL A 791 5.81 -1.27 -12.78
N LEU A 792 6.12 -2.20 -11.88
CA LEU A 792 5.14 -2.86 -11.03
C LEU A 792 4.65 -1.91 -9.92
N ASP A 793 3.51 -2.23 -9.30
CA ASP A 793 2.90 -1.37 -8.28
C ASP A 793 3.83 -1.06 -7.10
N TRP A 794 4.62 -2.05 -6.67
CA TRP A 794 5.56 -1.88 -5.55
C TRP A 794 6.82 -1.09 -5.94
N GLN A 795 7.11 -0.95 -7.23
CA GLN A 795 8.22 -0.14 -7.76
C GLN A 795 7.79 1.31 -8.07
N SER A 796 6.50 1.53 -8.30
CA SER A 796 5.98 2.85 -8.65
C SER A 796 6.11 3.84 -7.50
N ILE A 797 6.81 4.94 -7.73
CA ILE A 797 6.95 6.05 -6.76
C ILE A 797 5.61 6.73 -6.42
N TYR A 798 4.61 6.56 -7.27
CA TYR A 798 3.29 7.16 -7.09
C TYR A 798 2.33 6.26 -6.33
N GLN A 799 2.60 4.95 -6.25
CA GLN A 799 1.76 4.05 -5.49
C GLN A 799 2.20 4.02 -4.02
N SER A 800 1.22 4.06 -3.11
CA SER A 800 1.46 4.00 -1.67
C SER A 800 0.63 2.88 -1.08
N THR A 801 1.20 2.17 -0.11
CA THR A 801 0.49 1.16 0.67
C THR A 801 -0.56 1.78 1.60
N THR A 802 -0.32 3.00 2.11
CA THR A 802 -1.24 3.69 3.03
C THR A 802 -2.39 4.37 2.30
N ILE A 803 -2.11 4.97 1.15
CA ILE A 803 -3.06 5.74 0.33
C ILE A 803 -3.03 5.16 -1.09
N PRO A 804 -3.59 3.96 -1.32
CA PRO A 804 -3.49 3.30 -2.62
C PRO A 804 -4.37 4.00 -3.66
N ILE A 805 -3.85 4.14 -4.88
CA ILE A 805 -4.62 4.61 -6.03
C ILE A 805 -5.44 3.43 -6.55
N PRO A 806 -6.77 3.55 -6.67
CA PRO A 806 -7.62 2.44 -7.08
C PRO A 806 -7.40 2.06 -8.54
N LYS A 807 -7.34 0.75 -8.79
CA LYS A 807 -7.40 0.17 -10.14
C LYS A 807 -8.85 -0.12 -10.48
N PHE A 808 -9.23 0.20 -11.71
CA PHE A 808 -10.56 -0.10 -12.23
C PHE A 808 -10.46 -1.18 -13.30
N PRO A 809 -11.48 -2.03 -13.46
CA PRO A 809 -11.51 -3.01 -14.54
C PRO A 809 -11.44 -2.32 -15.91
N ARG A 810 -10.83 -3.00 -16.88
CA ARG A 810 -10.72 -2.50 -18.26
C ARG A 810 -12.11 -2.43 -18.89
N VAL A 811 -12.41 -1.29 -19.50
CA VAL A 811 -13.67 -1.05 -20.22
C VAL A 811 -13.45 -1.19 -21.74
N ASP A 812 -12.22 -0.95 -22.19
CA ASP A 812 -11.79 -0.98 -23.58
C ASP A 812 -10.33 -1.46 -23.68
N GLU A 813 -9.70 -1.26 -24.85
CA GLU A 813 -8.28 -1.58 -25.08
C GLU A 813 -7.29 -0.74 -24.25
N SER A 814 -7.78 0.25 -23.50
CA SER A 814 -6.98 1.11 -22.62
C SER A 814 -6.80 0.44 -21.26
N VAL A 815 -5.64 0.64 -20.63
CA VAL A 815 -5.43 0.20 -19.24
C VAL A 815 -6.26 1.08 -18.30
N ASN A 816 -6.32 2.40 -18.54
CA ASN A 816 -7.07 3.33 -17.70
C ASN A 816 -7.62 4.56 -18.48
N PHE A 817 -8.12 5.57 -17.76
CA PHE A 817 -8.83 6.72 -18.34
C PHE A 817 -7.97 7.61 -19.24
N ILE A 818 -6.64 7.71 -18.99
CA ILE A 818 -5.79 8.59 -19.80
C ILE A 818 -5.59 7.99 -21.20
N GLY A 819 -5.50 6.67 -21.30
CA GLY A 819 -5.51 5.95 -22.56
C GLY A 819 -6.82 6.13 -23.32
N ARG A 820 -7.96 6.09 -22.63
CA ARG A 820 -9.28 6.35 -23.24
C ARG A 820 -9.38 7.75 -23.80
N LEU A 821 -8.96 8.73 -23.01
CA LEU A 821 -8.92 10.12 -23.43
C LEU A 821 -8.01 10.31 -24.66
N ALA A 822 -6.81 9.74 -24.66
CA ALA A 822 -5.88 9.82 -25.79
C ALA A 822 -6.46 9.19 -27.06
N ARG A 823 -7.03 7.99 -26.96
CA ARG A 823 -7.67 7.29 -28.08
C ARG A 823 -8.87 8.07 -28.62
N GLU A 824 -9.68 8.67 -27.75
CA GLU A 824 -10.82 9.49 -28.17
C GLU A 824 -10.36 10.76 -28.90
N ILE A 825 -9.34 11.46 -28.39
CA ILE A 825 -8.75 12.63 -29.07
C ILE A 825 -8.23 12.23 -30.45
N LEU A 826 -7.54 11.09 -30.56
CA LEU A 826 -7.03 10.59 -31.84
C LEU A 826 -8.14 10.14 -32.79
N ARG A 827 -9.26 9.63 -32.27
CA ARG A 827 -10.44 9.26 -33.06
C ARG A 827 -11.10 10.48 -33.69
N ILE A 828 -11.31 11.55 -32.91
CA ILE A 828 -11.99 12.75 -33.40
C ILE A 828 -11.09 13.61 -34.31
N THR A 829 -9.77 13.44 -34.24
CA THR A 829 -8.80 14.16 -35.08
C THR A 829 -8.18 13.28 -36.18
N ASP A 830 -8.84 12.17 -36.55
CA ASP A 830 -8.32 11.21 -37.52
C ASP A 830 -8.07 11.90 -38.89
N PRO A 831 -6.82 11.88 -39.42
CA PRO A 831 -6.44 12.54 -40.68
C PRO A 831 -7.18 12.03 -41.92
N ARG A 832 -7.86 10.87 -41.84
CA ARG A 832 -8.62 10.31 -42.97
C ARG A 832 -9.98 10.97 -43.14
N VAL A 833 -10.52 11.56 -42.07
CA VAL A 833 -11.87 12.14 -42.04
C VAL A 833 -11.86 13.61 -41.61
N THR A 834 -10.76 14.09 -41.02
CA THR A 834 -10.60 15.49 -40.62
C THR A 834 -9.46 16.19 -41.37
N CYS A 835 -9.49 17.52 -41.37
CA CYS A 835 -8.48 18.40 -41.92
C CYS A 835 -8.09 19.43 -40.85
N TYR A 836 -6.80 19.55 -40.55
CA TYR A 836 -6.26 20.56 -39.65
C TYR A 836 -5.90 21.84 -40.40
N ILE A 837 -6.40 22.97 -39.91
CA ILE A 837 -6.12 24.30 -40.48
C ILE A 837 -5.25 25.07 -39.49
N ASP A 838 -3.99 25.33 -39.89
CA ASP A 838 -2.98 25.89 -39.00
C ASP A 838 -3.29 27.31 -38.54
N GLN A 839 -3.80 28.15 -39.46
CA GLN A 839 -4.15 29.54 -39.15
C GLN A 839 -5.27 29.65 -38.09
N MET A 840 -6.14 28.64 -38.02
CA MET A 840 -7.25 28.57 -37.08
C MET A 840 -6.90 27.76 -35.83
N GLY A 841 -5.81 26.99 -35.85
CA GLY A 841 -5.44 26.07 -34.77
C GLY A 841 -6.51 25.02 -34.46
N ALA A 842 -7.26 24.58 -35.49
CA ALA A 842 -8.46 23.75 -35.32
C ALA A 842 -8.60 22.65 -36.38
N TRP A 843 -9.28 21.57 -35.99
CA TRP A 843 -9.63 20.43 -36.86
C TRP A 843 -11.07 20.56 -37.34
N TYR A 844 -11.27 20.30 -38.63
CA TYR A 844 -12.58 20.33 -39.29
C TYR A 844 -12.89 18.97 -39.92
N ASP A 845 -14.14 18.51 -39.83
CA ASP A 845 -14.59 17.30 -40.51
C ASP A 845 -14.68 17.55 -42.02
N THR A 846 -14.03 16.70 -42.82
CA THR A 846 -13.90 16.88 -44.28
C THR A 846 -15.23 16.80 -45.03
N ARG A 847 -16.24 16.11 -44.47
CA ARG A 847 -17.55 15.91 -45.11
C ARG A 847 -18.57 16.96 -44.68
N THR A 848 -18.70 17.16 -43.37
CA THR A 848 -19.70 18.04 -42.75
C THR A 848 -19.19 19.48 -42.62
N LYS A 849 -17.88 19.70 -42.74
CA LYS A 849 -17.19 21.00 -42.56
C LYS A 849 -17.38 21.60 -41.16
N GLN A 850 -17.85 20.81 -40.21
CA GLN A 850 -18.00 21.25 -38.82
C GLN A 850 -16.65 21.22 -38.11
N GLU A 851 -16.45 22.19 -37.23
CA GLU A 851 -15.28 22.22 -36.34
C GLU A 851 -15.41 21.10 -35.29
N VAL A 852 -14.35 20.30 -35.15
CA VAL A 852 -14.34 19.10 -34.30
C VAL A 852 -13.51 19.33 -33.02
N MET A 853 -12.37 20.01 -33.14
CA MET A 853 -11.47 20.29 -32.01
C MET A 853 -10.73 21.60 -32.23
N ASN A 854 -10.57 22.40 -31.17
CA ASN A 854 -9.88 23.69 -31.17
C ASN A 854 -9.15 23.94 -29.83
N LEU A 855 -8.53 25.11 -29.68
CA LEU A 855 -7.90 25.53 -28.42
C LEU A 855 -8.86 25.62 -27.23
N LEU A 856 -10.15 25.92 -27.43
CA LEU A 856 -11.14 25.97 -26.34
C LEU A 856 -11.40 24.58 -25.75
N VAL A 857 -11.42 23.54 -26.58
CA VAL A 857 -11.54 22.14 -26.12
C VAL A 857 -10.29 21.74 -25.33
N LEU A 858 -9.09 22.18 -25.73
CA LEU A 858 -7.86 21.96 -24.96
C LEU A 858 -7.85 22.73 -23.63
N ARG A 859 -8.40 23.94 -23.59
CA ARG A 859 -8.62 24.67 -22.34
C ARG A 859 -9.61 23.95 -21.42
N GLN A 860 -10.72 23.43 -21.97
CA GLN A 860 -11.66 22.60 -21.20
C GLN A 860 -10.99 21.33 -20.68
N LEU A 861 -10.10 20.73 -21.48
CA LEU A 861 -9.31 19.58 -21.07
C LEU A 861 -8.38 19.94 -19.89
N GLN A 862 -7.69 21.08 -19.97
CA GLN A 862 -6.86 21.60 -18.87
C GLN A 862 -7.69 21.84 -17.60
N GLN A 863 -8.88 22.43 -17.72
CA GLN A 863 -9.78 22.65 -16.56
C GLN A 863 -10.25 21.34 -15.93
N SER A 864 -10.34 20.27 -16.72
CA SER A 864 -10.87 18.97 -16.28
C SER A 864 -9.82 18.07 -15.65
N VAL A 865 -8.64 17.97 -16.26
CA VAL A 865 -7.57 17.02 -15.85
C VAL A 865 -6.33 17.76 -15.32
N GLY A 866 -6.34 19.09 -15.32
CA GLY A 866 -5.22 19.91 -14.88
C GLY A 866 -4.03 19.90 -15.82
N THR A 867 -3.01 20.69 -15.47
CA THR A 867 -1.70 20.74 -16.15
C THR A 867 -1.04 19.35 -16.19
N PHE A 868 -1.18 18.59 -15.10
CA PHE A 868 -0.71 17.21 -14.97
C PHE A 868 -1.28 16.29 -16.08
N GLY A 869 -2.57 16.40 -16.37
CA GLY A 869 -3.24 15.59 -17.39
C GLY A 869 -2.74 15.86 -18.79
N LEU A 870 -2.50 17.12 -19.12
CA LEU A 870 -1.96 17.54 -20.42
C LEU A 870 -0.54 17.02 -20.64
N ILE A 871 0.31 17.11 -19.62
CA ILE A 871 1.69 16.60 -19.68
C ILE A 871 1.70 15.07 -19.73
N GLY A 872 0.82 14.43 -18.96
CA GLY A 872 0.60 13.00 -19.02
C GLY A 872 0.20 12.52 -20.42
N LEU A 873 -0.69 13.28 -21.08
CA LEU A 873 -1.10 13.02 -22.46
C LEU A 873 0.05 13.24 -23.45
N ASP A 874 0.86 14.30 -23.30
CA ASP A 874 2.05 14.53 -24.11
C ASP A 874 3.07 13.38 -24.01
N LYS A 875 3.31 12.90 -22.78
CA LYS A 875 4.18 11.75 -22.51
C LYS A 875 3.63 10.47 -23.14
N LEU A 876 2.33 10.18 -22.98
CA LEU A 876 1.71 9.01 -23.61
C LEU A 876 1.79 9.08 -25.14
N LEU A 877 1.48 10.23 -25.74
CA LEU A 877 1.61 10.44 -27.18
C LEU A 877 3.06 10.26 -27.65
N SER A 878 4.06 10.62 -26.84
CA SER A 878 5.47 10.34 -27.14
C SER A 878 5.75 8.84 -27.28
N PHE A 879 5.24 8.01 -26.37
CA PHE A 879 5.36 6.54 -26.45
C PHE A 879 4.59 5.96 -27.65
N MET A 880 3.41 6.49 -27.95
CA MET A 880 2.66 6.10 -29.14
C MET A 880 3.43 6.45 -30.43
N ILE A 881 4.09 7.62 -30.48
CA ILE A 881 4.98 8.01 -31.58
C ILE A 881 6.15 7.02 -31.70
N VAL A 882 6.81 6.65 -30.60
CA VAL A 882 7.89 5.65 -30.62
C VAL A 882 7.42 4.34 -31.26
N LYS A 883 6.25 3.82 -30.84
CA LYS A 883 5.66 2.60 -31.40
C LYS A 883 5.37 2.71 -32.89
N GLU A 884 4.79 3.82 -33.35
CA GLU A 884 4.52 4.04 -34.77
C GLU A 884 5.82 4.24 -35.58
N LEU A 885 6.85 4.87 -35.03
CA LEU A 885 8.17 5.00 -35.66
C LEU A 885 8.89 3.66 -35.76
N GLN A 886 8.78 2.80 -34.75
CA GLN A 886 9.30 1.42 -34.82
C GLN A 886 8.59 0.62 -35.93
N LYS A 887 7.26 0.73 -36.04
CA LYS A 887 6.50 0.15 -37.16
C LYS A 887 6.95 0.71 -38.51
N PHE A 888 7.19 2.02 -38.60
CA PHE A 888 7.72 2.67 -39.80
C PHE A 888 9.07 2.06 -40.21
N VAL A 889 9.99 1.85 -39.26
CA VAL A 889 11.30 1.23 -39.53
C VAL A 889 11.12 -0.21 -40.03
N ILE A 890 10.20 -0.99 -39.47
CA ILE A 890 9.89 -2.35 -39.94
C ILE A 890 9.35 -2.33 -41.39
N VAL A 891 8.41 -1.43 -41.70
CA VAL A 891 7.86 -1.27 -43.05
C VAL A 891 8.97 -0.83 -44.03
N LEU A 892 9.83 0.11 -43.64
CA LEU A 892 10.98 0.54 -44.43
C LEU A 892 11.95 -0.62 -44.70
N GLN A 893 12.28 -1.42 -43.68
CA GLN A 893 13.13 -2.59 -43.84
C GLN A 893 12.50 -3.63 -44.77
N SER A 894 11.19 -3.86 -44.68
CA SER A 894 10.47 -4.76 -45.58
C SER A 894 10.51 -4.24 -47.02
N ALA A 895 10.30 -2.95 -47.24
CA ALA A 895 10.40 -2.32 -48.55
C ALA A 895 11.81 -2.44 -49.15
N LEU A 896 12.84 -2.35 -48.30
CA LEU A 896 14.26 -2.51 -48.69
C LEU A 896 14.72 -3.96 -48.83
N LYS A 897 13.84 -4.95 -48.60
CA LYS A 897 14.07 -6.37 -48.93
C LYS A 897 13.43 -6.77 -50.27
N ASP A 898 12.46 -6.00 -50.76
CA ASP A 898 11.80 -6.26 -52.03
C ASP A 898 12.70 -5.88 -53.21
N LYS A 899 13.06 -6.88 -54.00
CA LYS A 899 13.93 -6.74 -55.17
C LYS A 899 13.40 -5.72 -56.18
N VAL A 900 12.08 -5.67 -56.41
CA VAL A 900 11.46 -4.74 -57.37
C VAL A 900 11.67 -3.29 -56.94
N ILE A 901 11.58 -3.04 -55.63
CA ILE A 901 11.75 -1.71 -55.05
C ILE A 901 13.23 -1.31 -55.10
N ILE A 902 14.15 -2.18 -54.71
CA ILE A 902 15.59 -1.91 -54.76
C ILE A 902 16.06 -1.64 -56.20
N ASP A 903 15.63 -2.44 -57.16
CA ASP A 903 15.99 -2.27 -58.58
C ASP A 903 15.44 -0.94 -59.11
N THR A 904 14.22 -0.57 -58.71
CA THR A 904 13.60 0.72 -59.06
C THR A 904 14.34 1.90 -58.42
N MET A 905 14.72 1.82 -57.15
CA MET A 905 15.48 2.87 -56.45
C MET A 905 16.89 3.03 -57.02
N THR A 906 17.53 1.93 -57.40
CA THR A 906 18.87 1.93 -58.00
C THR A 906 18.84 2.54 -59.40
N SER A 907 17.84 2.17 -60.22
CA SER A 907 17.62 2.78 -61.54
C SER A 907 17.33 4.28 -61.42
N LEU A 908 16.46 4.67 -60.49
CA LEU A 908 16.09 6.07 -60.29
C LEU A 908 17.27 6.89 -59.76
N SER A 909 18.01 6.37 -58.78
CA SER A 909 19.20 7.05 -58.24
C SER A 909 20.26 7.30 -59.32
N LYS A 910 20.49 6.35 -60.24
CA LYS A 910 21.36 6.57 -61.41
C LYS A 910 20.83 7.66 -62.33
N SER A 911 19.53 7.67 -62.63
CA SER A 911 18.90 8.68 -63.50
C SER A 911 18.87 10.09 -62.90
N LEU A 912 18.87 10.21 -61.57
CA LEU A 912 18.84 11.50 -60.86
C LEU A 912 20.23 12.05 -60.55
N THR A 913 21.30 11.25 -60.72
CA THR A 913 22.68 11.69 -60.43
C THR A 913 23.34 12.27 -61.70
N PRO A 914 23.88 13.52 -61.66
CA PRO A 914 24.02 14.39 -60.49
C PRO A 914 22.73 15.16 -60.15
N VAL A 915 22.37 15.23 -58.85
CA VAL A 915 21.11 15.84 -58.34
C VAL A 915 20.98 17.34 -58.64
N LYS A 916 22.11 18.00 -58.95
CA LYS A 916 22.12 19.41 -59.39
C LYS A 916 21.71 19.60 -60.87
N SER A 917 21.71 18.54 -61.68
CA SER A 917 21.33 18.59 -63.11
C SER A 917 19.82 18.42 -63.34
N LEU A 918 19.34 18.83 -64.51
CA LEU A 918 17.95 18.67 -64.93
C LEU A 918 17.70 17.27 -65.49
N VAL A 919 16.53 16.70 -65.19
CA VAL A 919 16.14 15.37 -65.65
C VAL A 919 15.46 15.45 -67.02
N ALA A 920 15.94 14.68 -68.01
CA ALA A 920 15.31 14.59 -69.32
C ALA A 920 13.99 13.80 -69.25
N SER A 921 12.88 14.35 -69.77
CA SER A 921 11.53 13.76 -69.69
C SER A 921 11.04 13.44 -68.26
N PRO A 922 10.98 14.45 -67.36
CA PRO A 922 10.69 14.25 -65.93
C PRO A 922 9.33 13.61 -65.68
N TYR A 923 8.29 14.00 -66.44
CA TYR A 923 6.95 13.42 -66.34
C TYR A 923 6.95 11.89 -66.53
N ARG A 924 7.75 11.35 -67.46
CA ARG A 924 7.82 9.90 -67.71
C ARG A 924 8.57 9.16 -66.60
N ILE A 925 9.71 9.69 -66.18
CA ILE A 925 10.59 9.03 -65.19
C ILE A 925 9.91 8.99 -63.82
N PHE A 926 9.37 10.12 -63.35
CA PHE A 926 8.71 10.18 -62.05
C PHE A 926 7.37 9.44 -62.03
N GLN A 927 6.59 9.46 -63.12
CA GLN A 927 5.34 8.70 -63.21
C GLN A 927 5.60 7.19 -63.22
N GLN A 928 6.63 6.73 -63.95
CA GLN A 928 7.02 5.31 -63.97
C GLN A 928 7.50 4.83 -62.59
N ALA A 929 8.31 5.64 -61.90
CA ALA A 929 8.77 5.33 -60.55
C ALA A 929 7.61 5.32 -59.53
N SER A 930 6.68 6.28 -59.66
CA SER A 930 5.49 6.37 -58.80
C SER A 930 4.57 5.16 -59.00
N GLN A 931 4.32 4.72 -60.24
CA GLN A 931 3.49 3.54 -60.53
C GLN A 931 4.07 2.24 -59.96
N LYS A 932 5.39 2.05 -60.03
CA LYS A 932 6.08 0.87 -59.49
C LYS A 932 6.09 0.82 -57.95
N THR A 933 5.88 1.96 -57.28
CA THR A 933 5.96 2.09 -55.83
C THR A 933 4.59 2.27 -55.14
N VAL A 934 3.49 2.36 -55.89
CA VAL A 934 2.12 2.59 -55.37
C VAL A 934 1.73 1.65 -54.22
N ARG A 935 2.16 0.38 -54.25
CA ARG A 935 1.80 -0.63 -53.25
C ARG A 935 2.37 -0.34 -51.86
N LEU A 936 3.42 0.47 -51.75
CA LEU A 936 4.05 0.85 -50.48
C LEU A 936 3.24 1.89 -49.71
N TRP A 937 2.58 2.79 -50.43
CA TRP A 937 2.07 4.04 -49.87
C TRP A 937 0.90 3.92 -48.89
N PRO A 938 -0.06 2.97 -49.01
CA PRO A 938 -1.17 2.88 -48.06
C PRO A 938 -0.72 2.78 -46.60
N GLN A 939 0.15 1.80 -46.29
CA GLN A 939 0.65 1.60 -44.92
C GLN A 939 1.69 2.66 -44.54
N TYR A 940 2.56 3.05 -45.47
CA TYR A 940 3.64 4.02 -45.22
C TYR A 940 3.08 5.43 -44.90
N THR A 941 2.15 5.92 -45.71
CA THR A 941 1.50 7.22 -45.52
C THR A 941 0.59 7.22 -44.30
N GLU A 942 -0.11 6.11 -44.00
CA GLU A 942 -0.92 6.00 -42.77
C GLU A 942 -0.06 6.21 -41.51
N ILE A 943 1.11 5.58 -41.42
CA ILE A 943 2.02 5.75 -40.28
C ILE A 943 2.53 7.20 -40.19
N ILE A 944 2.94 7.80 -41.30
CA ILE A 944 3.40 9.19 -41.35
C ILE A 944 2.29 10.14 -40.86
N MET A 945 1.06 9.99 -41.35
CA MET A 945 -0.07 10.83 -40.94
C MET A 945 -0.40 10.65 -39.46
N LYS A 946 -0.36 9.43 -38.92
CA LYS A 946 -0.56 9.18 -37.48
C LYS A 946 0.50 9.86 -36.62
N VAL A 947 1.78 9.75 -37.01
CA VAL A 947 2.88 10.44 -36.32
C VAL A 947 2.67 11.96 -36.35
N GLY A 948 2.32 12.51 -37.50
CA GLY A 948 2.07 13.94 -37.64
C GLY A 948 0.84 14.43 -36.88
N GLN A 949 -0.24 13.65 -36.83
CA GLN A 949 -1.42 13.91 -36.03
C GLN A 949 -1.05 14.04 -34.55
N MET A 950 -0.34 13.05 -34.01
CA MET A 950 0.12 13.06 -32.61
C MET A 950 1.01 14.27 -32.33
N GLN A 951 1.94 14.61 -33.23
CA GLN A 951 2.83 15.76 -33.09
C GLN A 951 2.09 17.11 -33.13
N LEU A 952 1.07 17.26 -33.97
CA LEU A 952 0.24 18.46 -34.00
C LEU A 952 -0.54 18.63 -32.69
N ILE A 953 -1.12 17.55 -32.16
CA ILE A 953 -1.81 17.56 -30.86
C ILE A 953 -0.84 18.00 -29.76
N ARG A 954 0.36 17.42 -29.72
CA ARG A 954 1.40 17.78 -28.74
C ARG A 954 1.82 19.24 -28.83
N ARG A 955 1.94 19.78 -30.04
CA ARG A 955 2.21 21.21 -30.24
C ARG A 955 1.08 22.07 -29.67
N GLN A 956 -0.18 21.67 -29.86
CA GLN A 956 -1.31 22.40 -29.28
C GLN A 956 -1.39 22.28 -27.75
N ILE A 957 -1.01 21.13 -27.18
CA ILE A 957 -0.85 20.95 -25.74
C ILE A 957 0.22 21.90 -25.20
N ALA A 958 1.40 21.96 -25.83
CA ALA A 958 2.48 22.87 -25.43
C ALA A 958 2.04 24.34 -25.49
N ASN A 959 1.26 24.72 -26.51
CA ASN A 959 0.69 26.07 -26.63
C ASN A 959 -0.24 26.42 -25.47
N GLU A 960 -1.17 25.53 -25.08
CA GLU A 960 -2.07 25.78 -23.96
C GLU A 960 -1.33 25.79 -22.62
N LEU A 961 -0.35 24.89 -22.41
CA LEU A 961 0.51 24.89 -21.23
C LEU A 961 1.29 26.20 -21.10
N ASN A 962 1.86 26.71 -22.19
CA ASN A 962 2.58 27.98 -22.19
C ASN A 962 1.65 29.17 -21.96
N CYS A 963 0.44 29.14 -22.53
CA CYS A 963 -0.60 30.12 -22.29
C CYS A 963 -0.95 30.16 -20.79
N ALA A 964 -1.25 29.00 -20.19
CA ALA A 964 -1.56 28.87 -18.78
C ALA A 964 -0.42 29.35 -17.88
N ALA A 965 0.83 28.95 -18.16
CA ALA A 965 1.99 29.38 -17.38
C ALA A 965 2.17 30.91 -17.36
N LYS A 966 1.90 31.58 -18.48
CA LYS A 966 1.95 33.04 -18.59
C LYS A 966 0.88 33.76 -17.77
N PHE A 967 -0.29 33.15 -17.58
CA PHE A 967 -1.38 33.69 -16.78
C PHE A 967 -1.26 33.34 -15.29
N ASP A 968 -1.07 32.06 -14.98
CA ASP A 968 -1.11 31.55 -13.61
C ASP A 968 0.23 31.68 -12.86
N SER A 969 1.36 31.74 -13.58
CA SER A 969 2.71 31.70 -12.99
C SER A 969 3.72 32.54 -13.78
N LYS A 970 3.34 33.79 -14.10
CA LYS A 970 4.12 34.73 -14.92
C LYS A 970 5.59 34.89 -14.49
N ILE A 971 5.87 34.94 -13.19
CA ILE A 971 7.25 35.12 -12.69
C ILE A 971 8.10 33.88 -13.00
N LEU A 972 7.55 32.69 -12.75
CA LEU A 972 8.22 31.42 -13.02
C LEU A 972 8.47 31.23 -14.52
N GLU A 973 7.48 31.53 -15.36
CA GLU A 973 7.62 31.43 -16.82
C GLU A 973 8.74 32.33 -17.36
N ASN A 974 8.78 33.60 -16.92
CA ASN A 974 9.84 34.53 -17.32
C ASN A 974 11.23 34.08 -16.84
N ALA A 975 11.32 33.55 -15.62
CA ALA A 975 12.56 33.04 -15.06
C ALA A 975 13.06 31.82 -15.86
N LEU A 976 12.19 30.83 -16.13
CA LEU A 976 12.51 29.65 -16.93
C LEU A 976 12.92 30.02 -18.35
N GLN A 977 12.21 30.96 -18.98
CA GLN A 977 12.54 31.40 -20.33
C GLN A 977 13.90 32.10 -20.39
N SER A 978 14.19 32.96 -19.41
CA SER A 978 15.46 33.67 -19.31
C SER A 978 16.61 32.70 -19.05
N PHE A 979 16.40 31.74 -18.15
CA PHE A 979 17.37 30.72 -17.81
C PHE A 979 17.67 29.81 -19.01
N ASN A 980 16.65 29.30 -19.71
CA ASN A 980 16.82 28.51 -20.92
C ASN A 980 17.61 29.26 -22.02
N LYS A 981 17.30 30.55 -22.24
CA LYS A 981 18.06 31.38 -23.20
C LYS A 981 19.53 31.56 -22.79
N ALA A 982 19.81 31.73 -21.50
CA ALA A 982 21.17 31.84 -21.00
C ALA A 982 21.93 30.53 -21.21
N THR A 983 21.35 29.39 -20.80
CA THR A 983 21.96 28.06 -20.97
C THR A 983 22.22 27.73 -22.44
N LEU A 984 21.28 28.03 -23.35
CA LEU A 984 21.49 27.82 -24.79
C LEU A 984 22.62 28.69 -25.35
N ARG A 985 22.73 29.94 -24.89
CA ARG A 985 23.85 30.83 -25.30
C ARG A 985 25.19 30.34 -24.78
N ASP A 986 25.25 29.82 -23.56
CA ASP A 986 26.48 29.26 -22.99
C ASP A 986 26.92 28.02 -23.79
N ILE A 987 25.97 27.17 -24.20
CA ILE A 987 26.22 26.01 -25.07
C ILE A 987 26.72 26.46 -26.45
N GLU A 988 26.05 27.44 -27.08
CA GLU A 988 26.47 27.99 -28.38
C GLU A 988 27.87 28.61 -28.29
N ALA A 989 28.17 29.33 -27.21
CA ALA A 989 29.48 29.93 -26.97
C ALA A 989 30.56 28.86 -26.79
N HIS A 990 30.27 27.74 -26.10
CA HIS A 990 31.18 26.61 -25.98
C HIS A 990 31.50 25.96 -27.33
N TYR A 991 30.52 25.80 -28.22
CA TYR A 991 30.77 25.28 -29.57
C TYR A 991 31.64 26.22 -30.44
N GLN A 992 31.65 27.52 -30.13
CA GLN A 992 32.53 28.50 -30.78
C GLN A 992 33.91 28.57 -30.11
N ASP A 993 33.97 28.40 -28.79
CA ASP A 993 35.20 28.37 -27.98
C ASP A 993 35.12 27.26 -26.92
N PRO A 994 35.82 26.12 -27.15
CA PRO A 994 35.81 24.98 -26.24
C PRO A 994 36.36 25.26 -24.83
N SER A 995 36.98 26.42 -24.59
CA SER A 995 37.47 26.84 -23.26
C SER A 995 36.36 27.32 -22.31
N LEU A 996 35.18 27.64 -22.85
CA LEU A 996 34.02 28.07 -22.08
C LEU A 996 33.28 26.88 -21.43
N PRO A 997 32.54 27.08 -20.33
CA PRO A 997 31.91 25.99 -19.60
C PRO A 997 30.76 25.34 -20.39
N TYR A 998 30.77 24.01 -20.46
CA TYR A 998 29.66 23.18 -20.95
C TYR A 998 29.13 22.31 -19.80
N PRO A 999 27.80 22.13 -19.64
CA PRO A 999 27.26 21.21 -18.65
C PRO A 999 27.77 19.79 -18.91
N LYS A 1000 28.63 19.26 -18.03
CA LYS A 1000 29.12 17.88 -18.13
C LYS A 1000 27.94 16.88 -18.11
N GLU A 1001 28.12 15.70 -18.68
CA GLU A 1001 27.08 14.66 -18.73
C GLU A 1001 26.55 14.27 -17.33
N ASP A 1002 27.41 14.32 -16.31
CA ASP A 1002 27.04 14.05 -14.91
C ASP A 1002 26.26 15.20 -14.24
N ASN A 1003 26.09 16.34 -14.90
CA ASN A 1003 25.37 17.48 -14.34
C ASN A 1003 23.86 17.35 -14.57
N PRO A 1004 23.03 17.28 -13.51
CA PRO A 1004 21.58 17.09 -13.64
C PRO A 1004 20.87 18.31 -14.26
N LEU A 1005 21.54 19.45 -14.39
CA LEU A 1005 20.95 20.72 -14.82
C LEU A 1005 20.11 20.60 -16.11
N MET A 1006 20.65 19.96 -17.15
CA MET A 1006 19.96 19.83 -18.43
C MET A 1006 18.71 18.95 -18.33
N PHE A 1007 18.77 17.89 -17.53
CA PHE A 1007 17.67 16.97 -17.31
C PHE A 1007 16.54 17.62 -16.51
N GLU A 1008 16.88 18.30 -15.41
CA GLU A 1008 15.91 19.01 -14.57
C GLU A 1008 15.28 20.20 -15.30
N LEU A 1009 16.10 21.02 -15.97
CA LEU A 1009 15.61 22.16 -16.74
C LEU A 1009 14.66 21.74 -17.85
N THR A 1010 14.99 20.68 -18.60
CA THR A 1010 14.12 20.15 -19.66
C THR A 1010 12.75 19.79 -19.10
N SER A 1011 12.70 19.16 -17.92
CA SER A 1011 11.44 18.83 -17.26
C SER A 1011 10.62 20.09 -16.97
N TYR A 1012 11.20 21.14 -16.37
CA TYR A 1012 10.46 22.39 -16.13
C TYR A 1012 10.01 23.11 -17.41
N LEU A 1013 10.79 23.04 -18.49
CA LEU A 1013 10.43 23.60 -19.80
C LEU A 1013 9.29 22.82 -20.46
N GLU A 1014 9.27 21.50 -20.34
CA GLU A 1014 8.15 20.67 -20.82
C GLU A 1014 6.86 21.03 -20.08
N TRP A 1015 6.92 21.20 -18.76
CA TRP A 1015 5.75 21.54 -17.92
C TRP A 1015 5.19 22.95 -18.16
N SER A 1016 6.05 23.89 -18.58
CA SER A 1016 5.67 25.26 -18.91
C SER A 1016 5.36 25.47 -20.40
N GLY A 1017 5.39 24.40 -21.20
CA GLY A 1017 5.17 24.46 -22.65
C GLY A 1017 6.26 25.23 -23.42
N ILE A 1018 7.42 25.48 -22.81
CA ILE A 1018 8.58 26.18 -23.42
C ILE A 1018 9.49 25.15 -24.10
N HIS A 1019 8.91 24.25 -24.89
CA HIS A 1019 9.67 23.24 -25.65
C HIS A 1019 9.10 23.09 -27.07
N ASN A 1020 9.87 22.48 -27.97
CA ASN A 1020 9.42 22.19 -29.33
C ASN A 1020 9.28 20.67 -29.53
N PRO A 1021 8.04 20.12 -29.57
CA PRO A 1021 7.81 18.69 -29.76
C PRO A 1021 8.42 18.11 -31.05
N LEU A 1022 8.51 18.94 -32.11
CA LEU A 1022 8.98 18.54 -33.44
C LEU A 1022 10.49 18.32 -33.52
N THR A 1023 11.26 18.84 -32.56
CA THR A 1023 12.73 18.69 -32.52
C THR A 1023 13.17 17.48 -31.71
N LYS A 1024 12.26 16.81 -31.01
CA LYS A 1024 12.57 15.67 -30.12
C LYS A 1024 12.93 14.42 -30.95
N ILE A 1025 13.97 13.72 -30.50
CA ILE A 1025 14.39 12.42 -31.05
C ILE A 1025 13.78 11.31 -30.20
N TYR A 1026 13.05 10.40 -30.83
CA TYR A 1026 12.29 9.31 -30.20
C TYR A 1026 13.00 7.96 -30.31
N VAL A 1027 13.67 7.72 -31.44
CA VAL A 1027 14.28 6.42 -31.75
C VAL A 1027 15.69 6.62 -32.30
N THR A 1028 16.59 5.72 -31.92
CA THR A 1028 17.91 5.61 -32.54
C THR A 1028 17.79 4.75 -33.80
N THR A 1029 18.32 5.24 -34.92
CA THR A 1029 18.13 4.61 -36.23
C THR A 1029 19.46 4.23 -36.88
N LYS A 1030 19.46 3.15 -37.66
CA LYS A 1030 20.60 2.74 -38.50
C LYS A 1030 20.54 3.46 -39.85
N LYS A 1031 21.68 3.57 -40.54
CA LYS A 1031 21.75 4.11 -41.90
C LYS A 1031 21.04 3.16 -42.87
N TYR A 1032 19.96 3.61 -43.52
CA TYR A 1032 19.29 2.86 -44.57
C TYR A 1032 19.59 3.46 -45.96
N PRO A 1033 19.90 2.62 -46.97
CA PRO A 1033 20.12 3.09 -48.33
C PRO A 1033 18.82 3.63 -48.94
N PHE A 1034 18.93 4.61 -49.83
CA PHE A 1034 17.81 5.23 -50.56
C PHE A 1034 16.71 5.88 -49.68
N PHE A 1035 16.95 6.07 -48.38
CA PHE A 1035 15.95 6.60 -47.45
C PHE A 1035 15.38 7.97 -47.88
N ALA A 1036 16.24 8.93 -48.23
CA ALA A 1036 15.82 10.24 -48.72
C ALA A 1036 15.00 10.15 -50.03
N LEU A 1037 15.37 9.21 -50.92
CA LEU A 1037 14.71 8.99 -52.20
C LEU A 1037 13.33 8.33 -52.05
N ILE A 1038 13.18 7.37 -51.13
CA ILE A 1038 11.90 6.73 -50.81
C ILE A 1038 10.92 7.76 -50.22
N ASN A 1039 11.39 8.59 -49.29
CA ASN A 1039 10.59 9.66 -48.71
C ASN A 1039 10.18 10.72 -49.75
N PHE A 1040 11.09 11.09 -50.66
CA PHE A 1040 10.79 11.96 -51.80
C PHE A 1040 9.71 11.34 -52.71
N LEU A 1041 9.83 10.05 -53.06
CA LEU A 1041 8.83 9.36 -53.87
C LEU A 1041 7.46 9.26 -53.18
N CYS A 1042 7.44 9.10 -51.86
CA CYS A 1042 6.20 9.16 -51.08
C CYS A 1042 5.51 10.52 -51.23
N VAL A 1043 6.27 11.62 -51.10
CA VAL A 1043 5.71 12.99 -51.23
C VAL A 1043 5.15 13.22 -52.63
N ILE A 1044 5.89 12.94 -53.70
CA ILE A 1044 5.37 13.16 -55.07
C ILE A 1044 4.18 12.26 -55.42
N SER A 1045 4.01 11.11 -54.75
CA SER A 1045 2.82 10.26 -54.92
C SER A 1045 1.58 10.79 -54.19
N GLN A 1046 1.76 11.63 -53.16
CA GLN A 1046 0.65 12.21 -52.38
C GLN A 1046 0.26 13.62 -52.86
N ILE A 1047 1.22 14.43 -53.30
CA ILE A 1047 1.02 15.81 -53.74
C ILE A 1047 -0.08 15.98 -54.82
N PRO A 1048 -0.25 15.09 -55.82
CA PRO A 1048 -1.32 15.20 -56.82
C PRO A 1048 -2.74 15.05 -56.24
N LYS A 1049 -2.88 14.49 -55.04
CA LYS A 1049 -4.16 14.33 -54.34
C LYS A 1049 -4.57 15.56 -53.54
N LEU A 1050 -3.67 16.54 -53.41
CA LEU A 1050 -3.91 17.77 -52.66
C LEU A 1050 -4.21 18.94 -53.62
N ALA A 1051 -4.96 19.91 -53.14
CA ALA A 1051 -5.18 21.19 -53.82
C ALA A 1051 -5.11 22.32 -52.81
N TYR A 1052 -4.41 23.38 -53.18
CA TYR A 1052 -4.34 24.58 -52.36
C TYR A 1052 -5.65 25.37 -52.45
N VAL A 1053 -6.17 25.79 -51.29
CA VAL A 1053 -7.36 26.65 -51.21
C VAL A 1053 -6.96 27.99 -50.59
N LYS A 1054 -6.95 29.04 -51.42
CA LYS A 1054 -6.51 30.39 -51.06
C LYS A 1054 -7.24 30.99 -49.86
N ASN A 1055 -8.55 30.76 -49.75
CA ASN A 1055 -9.39 31.27 -48.65
C ASN A 1055 -9.04 30.63 -47.29
N MET A 1056 -8.51 29.41 -47.31
CA MET A 1056 -8.10 28.68 -46.10
C MET A 1056 -6.59 28.81 -45.84
N GLY A 1057 -5.83 29.27 -46.84
CA GLY A 1057 -4.37 29.37 -46.76
C GLY A 1057 -3.67 28.02 -46.58
N ALA A 1058 -4.34 26.90 -46.92
CA ALA A 1058 -3.86 25.55 -46.65
C ALA A 1058 -4.15 24.60 -47.83
N MET A 1059 -3.39 23.51 -47.92
CA MET A 1059 -3.64 22.42 -48.85
C MET A 1059 -4.67 21.45 -48.27
N VAL A 1060 -5.73 21.18 -49.04
CA VAL A 1060 -6.81 20.26 -48.69
C VAL A 1060 -6.89 19.12 -49.71
N PRO A 1061 -7.42 17.94 -49.35
CA PRO A 1061 -7.63 16.86 -50.30
C PRO A 1061 -8.58 17.27 -51.45
N ARG A 1062 -8.20 16.90 -52.69
CA ARG A 1062 -8.98 17.18 -53.92
C ARG A 1062 -10.32 16.46 -53.92
N LYS A 1063 -10.34 15.20 -53.45
CA LYS A 1063 -11.56 14.42 -53.26
C LYS A 1063 -11.65 13.97 -51.80
N PRO A 1064 -12.86 13.93 -51.20
CA PRO A 1064 -13.05 13.36 -49.87
C PRO A 1064 -12.60 11.89 -49.75
N THR A 1065 -12.51 11.17 -50.87
CA THR A 1065 -12.01 9.79 -50.93
C THR A 1065 -10.49 9.65 -50.82
N ASP A 1066 -9.74 10.74 -50.98
CA ASP A 1066 -8.27 10.69 -51.04
C ASP A 1066 -7.62 10.50 -49.66
N GLN A 1067 -8.40 10.60 -48.56
CA GLN A 1067 -8.05 10.26 -47.17
C GLN A 1067 -6.67 10.77 -46.70
N ILE A 1068 -6.32 12.01 -47.07
CA ILE A 1068 -5.05 12.63 -46.73
C ILE A 1068 -5.26 14.05 -46.22
N ASP A 1069 -4.66 14.36 -45.07
CA ASP A 1069 -4.55 15.71 -44.51
C ASP A 1069 -3.11 16.20 -44.64
N CYS A 1070 -2.94 17.38 -45.24
CA CYS A 1070 -1.62 17.91 -45.59
C CYS A 1070 -0.79 18.25 -44.36
N ALA A 1071 -1.38 18.86 -43.33
CA ALA A 1071 -0.62 19.29 -42.16
C ALA A 1071 -0.06 18.10 -41.35
N PRO A 1072 -0.85 17.07 -40.98
CA PRO A 1072 -0.33 15.83 -40.41
C PRO A 1072 0.69 15.15 -41.33
N PHE A 1073 0.49 15.17 -42.65
CA PHE A 1073 1.47 14.57 -43.57
C PHE A 1073 2.83 15.30 -43.53
N VAL A 1074 2.86 16.62 -43.64
CA VAL A 1074 4.07 17.45 -43.56
C VAL A 1074 4.78 17.24 -42.21
N VAL A 1075 4.05 17.35 -41.11
CA VAL A 1075 4.60 17.22 -39.76
C VAL A 1075 5.12 15.81 -39.49
N GLY A 1076 4.42 14.78 -39.99
CA GLY A 1076 4.87 13.40 -39.95
C GLY A 1076 6.18 13.21 -40.71
N MET A 1077 6.30 13.76 -41.92
CA MET A 1077 7.52 13.70 -42.72
C MET A 1077 8.70 14.40 -42.04
N ILE A 1078 8.48 15.58 -41.45
CA ILE A 1078 9.50 16.28 -40.64
C ILE A 1078 9.97 15.38 -39.51
N THR A 1079 9.02 14.81 -38.76
CA THR A 1079 9.33 13.99 -37.58
C THR A 1079 10.15 12.77 -37.97
N VAL A 1080 9.76 12.06 -39.03
CA VAL A 1080 10.46 10.89 -39.56
C VAL A 1080 11.88 11.25 -40.00
N LEU A 1081 12.05 12.26 -40.86
CA LEU A 1081 13.37 12.66 -41.35
C LEU A 1081 14.30 13.10 -40.22
N LYS A 1082 13.76 13.74 -39.18
CA LYS A 1082 14.53 14.18 -38.01
C LYS A 1082 15.06 13.02 -37.14
N GLN A 1083 14.45 11.83 -37.20
CA GLN A 1083 14.97 10.65 -36.48
C GLN A 1083 16.23 10.04 -37.11
N PHE A 1084 16.57 10.48 -38.32
CA PHE A 1084 17.75 10.04 -39.06
C PHE A 1084 18.78 11.17 -39.15
N HIS A 1085 19.99 10.83 -39.61
CA HIS A 1085 21.07 11.79 -39.78
C HIS A 1085 20.65 12.96 -40.69
N SER A 1086 21.10 14.18 -40.37
CA SER A 1086 20.72 15.43 -41.07
C SER A 1086 20.98 15.40 -42.57
N GLU A 1087 22.04 14.71 -43.02
CA GLU A 1087 22.36 14.47 -44.44
C GLU A 1087 21.17 13.96 -45.26
N PHE A 1088 20.31 13.11 -44.69
CA PHE A 1088 19.15 12.61 -45.43
C PHE A 1088 18.10 13.68 -45.69
N THR A 1089 18.00 14.67 -44.81
CA THR A 1089 17.11 15.83 -45.00
C THR A 1089 17.63 16.72 -46.14
N GLU A 1090 18.94 16.94 -46.20
CA GLU A 1090 19.57 17.68 -47.30
C GLU A 1090 19.41 16.95 -48.64
N GLN A 1091 19.65 15.64 -48.67
CA GLN A 1091 19.43 14.81 -49.87
C GLN A 1091 17.97 14.83 -50.32
N PHE A 1092 17.03 14.81 -49.36
CA PHE A 1092 15.60 14.92 -49.64
C PHE A 1092 15.26 16.26 -50.29
N PHE A 1093 15.75 17.39 -49.75
CA PHE A 1093 15.55 18.71 -50.36
C PHE A 1093 16.21 18.83 -51.73
N ALA A 1094 17.39 18.24 -51.93
CA ALA A 1094 18.05 18.21 -53.23
C ALA A 1094 17.19 17.47 -54.29
N CYS A 1095 16.59 16.34 -53.93
CA CYS A 1095 15.65 15.61 -54.81
C CYS A 1095 14.39 16.44 -55.11
N CYS A 1096 13.81 17.07 -54.09
CA CYS A 1096 12.65 17.97 -54.25
C CYS A 1096 12.97 19.15 -55.19
N GLY A 1097 14.13 19.77 -55.02
CA GLY A 1097 14.57 20.87 -55.86
C GLY A 1097 14.90 20.45 -57.29
N GLN A 1098 15.43 19.24 -57.51
CA GLN A 1098 15.60 18.68 -58.85
C GLN A 1098 14.26 18.42 -59.55
N TYR A 1099 13.26 17.92 -58.81
CA TYR A 1099 11.90 17.71 -59.32
C TYR A 1099 11.25 19.02 -59.77
N VAL A 1100 11.26 20.05 -58.92
CA VAL A 1100 10.73 21.39 -59.24
C VAL A 1100 11.42 21.97 -60.48
N ARG A 1101 12.77 22.03 -60.48
CA ARG A 1101 13.53 22.62 -61.60
C ARG A 1101 13.29 21.88 -62.92
N SER A 1102 13.25 20.54 -62.88
CA SER A 1102 13.04 19.73 -64.09
C SER A 1102 11.63 19.88 -64.66
N LEU A 1103 10.60 19.96 -63.80
CA LEU A 1103 9.22 20.17 -64.26
C LEU A 1103 8.97 21.58 -64.78
N VAL A 1104 9.53 22.61 -64.13
CA VAL A 1104 9.44 24.00 -64.61
C VAL A 1104 10.05 24.11 -66.02
N GLU A 1105 11.24 23.57 -66.23
CA GLU A 1105 11.90 23.55 -67.54
C GLU A 1105 11.09 22.78 -68.59
N ALA A 1106 10.60 21.57 -68.25
CA ALA A 1106 9.81 20.76 -69.17
C ALA A 1106 8.47 21.43 -69.57
N THR A 1107 7.96 22.34 -68.74
CA THR A 1107 6.74 23.10 -69.02
C THR A 1107 7.06 24.35 -69.84
N ALA A 1108 8.20 25.01 -69.58
CA ALA A 1108 8.68 26.17 -70.34
C ALA A 1108 9.01 25.82 -71.82
N ILE A 1109 9.49 24.60 -72.08
CA ILE A 1109 9.79 24.11 -73.44
C ILE A 1109 8.50 23.85 -74.25
N ASN A 1110 7.37 23.56 -73.59
CA ASN A 1110 6.07 23.32 -74.21
C ASN A 1110 5.27 24.64 -74.26
N ALA A 1111 5.60 25.53 -75.20
CA ALA A 1111 5.22 26.95 -75.32
C ALA A 1111 3.70 27.32 -75.40
N ARG A 1112 2.81 26.77 -74.57
CA ARG A 1112 1.37 27.16 -74.52
C ARG A 1112 0.81 27.52 -73.14
N ASN A 1113 1.54 27.30 -72.04
CA ASN A 1113 1.08 27.65 -70.70
C ASN A 1113 2.11 28.53 -69.99
N THR A 1114 1.72 29.75 -69.60
CA THR A 1114 2.52 30.66 -68.75
C THR A 1114 2.43 30.32 -67.26
N ASP A 1115 1.54 29.41 -66.88
CA ASP A 1115 1.28 29.05 -65.49
C ASP A 1115 2.13 27.85 -65.05
N LEU A 1116 2.61 27.89 -63.80
CA LEU A 1116 3.32 26.77 -63.17
C LEU A 1116 2.40 25.54 -63.07
N PRO A 1117 2.90 24.31 -63.32
CA PRO A 1117 2.11 23.11 -63.13
C PRO A 1117 1.56 23.02 -61.70
N PRO A 1118 0.32 22.53 -61.50
CA PRO A 1118 -0.28 22.43 -60.16
C PRO A 1118 0.51 21.52 -59.21
N GLU A 1119 1.22 20.53 -59.74
CA GLU A 1119 2.12 19.65 -58.97
C GLU A 1119 3.36 20.40 -58.44
N VAL A 1120 3.89 21.35 -59.22
CA VAL A 1120 5.00 22.21 -58.82
C VAL A 1120 4.54 23.20 -57.75
N VAL A 1121 3.39 23.83 -57.94
CA VAL A 1121 2.78 24.74 -56.96
C VAL A 1121 2.55 24.02 -55.62
N ASN A 1122 1.90 22.86 -55.62
CA ASN A 1122 1.66 22.09 -54.41
C ASN A 1122 2.96 21.64 -53.72
N MET A 1123 3.99 21.27 -54.49
CA MET A 1123 5.29 20.90 -53.94
C MET A 1123 6.01 22.08 -53.29
N LEU A 1124 5.91 23.28 -53.86
CA LEU A 1124 6.47 24.50 -53.29
C LEU A 1124 5.76 24.89 -51.99
N ILE A 1125 4.43 24.75 -51.92
CA ILE A 1125 3.66 24.95 -50.68
C ILE A 1125 4.05 23.91 -49.62
N PHE A 1126 4.24 22.64 -50.01
CA PHE A 1126 4.69 21.60 -49.08
C PHE A 1126 6.06 21.95 -48.47
N LEU A 1127 7.00 22.46 -49.27
CA LEU A 1127 8.32 22.88 -48.79
C LEU A 1127 8.23 24.15 -47.92
N GLU A 1128 7.34 25.09 -48.24
CA GLU A 1128 7.09 26.26 -47.41
C GLU A 1128 6.51 25.87 -46.04
N ASP A 1129 5.50 25.00 -46.02
CA ASP A 1129 4.95 24.43 -44.79
C ASP A 1129 6.03 23.66 -44.02
N TYR A 1130 6.85 22.85 -44.71
CA TYR A 1130 7.95 22.12 -44.09
C TYR A 1130 8.91 23.06 -43.36
N LEU A 1131 9.34 24.15 -44.00
CA LEU A 1131 10.21 25.17 -43.40
C LEU A 1131 9.54 25.85 -42.20
N SER A 1132 8.26 26.21 -42.33
CA SER A 1132 7.48 26.85 -41.26
C SER A 1132 7.38 25.96 -40.01
N TYR A 1133 6.97 24.70 -40.16
CA TYR A 1133 6.84 23.76 -39.05
C TYR A 1133 8.19 23.38 -38.44
N SER A 1134 9.23 23.19 -39.26
CA SER A 1134 10.56 22.78 -38.78
C SER A 1134 11.41 23.94 -38.21
N ARG A 1135 11.01 25.20 -38.44
CA ARG A 1135 11.78 26.41 -38.13
C ARG A 1135 13.19 26.41 -38.76
N LEU A 1136 13.35 25.75 -39.90
CA LEU A 1136 14.60 25.78 -40.66
C LEU A 1136 14.74 27.10 -41.43
N ASP A 1137 15.97 27.57 -41.62
CA ASP A 1137 16.23 28.74 -42.45
C ASP A 1137 15.83 28.44 -43.91
N ARG A 1138 15.21 29.43 -44.56
CA ARG A 1138 14.78 29.38 -45.95
C ARG A 1138 15.94 29.03 -46.90
N LYS A 1139 17.16 29.40 -46.51
CA LYS A 1139 18.41 29.04 -47.22
C LYS A 1139 18.56 27.53 -47.49
N ALA A 1140 18.01 26.67 -46.62
CA ALA A 1140 18.08 25.22 -46.79
C ALA A 1140 17.40 24.72 -48.08
N VAL A 1141 16.32 25.39 -48.51
CA VAL A 1141 15.61 25.07 -49.75
C VAL A 1141 16.13 25.91 -50.93
N GLU A 1142 16.49 27.18 -50.70
CA GLU A 1142 17.06 28.07 -51.72
C GLU A 1142 18.40 27.57 -52.29
N ALA A 1143 19.14 26.76 -51.54
CA ALA A 1143 20.33 26.07 -52.03
C ALA A 1143 20.04 25.10 -53.20
N HIS A 1144 18.77 24.69 -53.38
CA HIS A 1144 18.34 23.70 -54.37
C HIS A 1144 17.26 24.20 -55.33
N ILE A 1145 16.59 25.31 -55.04
CA ILE A 1145 15.51 25.91 -55.85
C ILE A 1145 15.81 27.40 -56.05
N PRO A 1146 15.72 27.94 -57.30
CA PRO A 1146 15.90 29.37 -57.55
C PRO A 1146 14.94 30.23 -56.73
N THR A 1147 15.47 31.27 -56.07
CA THR A 1147 14.73 32.18 -55.17
C THR A 1147 13.50 32.80 -55.84
N TYR A 1148 13.64 33.25 -57.09
CA TYR A 1148 12.55 33.84 -57.87
C TYR A 1148 11.31 32.92 -58.02
N ILE A 1149 11.53 31.61 -58.22
CA ILE A 1149 10.43 30.63 -58.34
C ILE A 1149 9.72 30.48 -56.99
N PHE A 1150 10.48 30.49 -55.90
CA PHE A 1150 9.96 30.38 -54.54
C PHE A 1150 9.26 31.66 -54.06
N ASP A 1151 9.59 32.84 -54.61
CA ASP A 1151 8.91 34.10 -54.27
C ASP A 1151 7.61 34.34 -55.05
N GLN A 1152 7.51 33.84 -56.29
CA GLN A 1152 6.40 34.19 -57.18
C GLN A 1152 5.34 33.09 -57.36
N PHE A 1153 5.56 31.87 -56.85
CA PHE A 1153 4.64 30.75 -57.12
C PHE A 1153 3.20 30.98 -56.61
N ARG A 1154 3.00 31.78 -55.55
CA ARG A 1154 1.67 32.12 -55.02
C ARG A 1154 0.86 33.08 -55.91
N GLN A 1155 1.52 33.82 -56.82
CA GLN A 1155 0.83 34.70 -57.78
C GLN A 1155 0.11 33.91 -58.87
N ASN A 1156 0.56 32.68 -59.14
CA ASN A 1156 0.02 31.77 -60.16
C ASN A 1156 -1.09 30.85 -59.61
N VAL A 1157 -1.61 31.14 -58.40
CA VAL A 1157 -2.65 30.34 -57.75
C VAL A 1157 -3.94 31.16 -57.70
N SER A 1158 -4.89 30.81 -58.57
CA SER A 1158 -6.24 31.41 -58.62
C SER A 1158 -7.07 31.01 -57.41
#